data_AF-A0A1F8ED70-F1
#
_entry.id   AF-A0A1F8ED70-F1
#
_cell.length_a   1.000
_cell.length_b   1.000
_cell.length_c   1.000
_cell.angle_alpha   90.00
_cell.angle_beta   90.00
_cell.angle_gamma   90.00
#
_symmetry.space_group_name_H-M   'P 1'
#
loop_
_entity.id
_entity.type
_entity.pdbx_description
1 polymer ?
#
loop_
_entity_poly.entity_id
_entity_poly.type
_entity_poly.pdbx_seq_one_letter_code
_entity_poly.pdbx_strand_id
1 'polypeptide(L)'
;MTFRKQRDEKATPSKKPKNKINVYDERLAELIKSGELKSKGVDGLFKTIQKEFNSQVHGLTKKAFRVRMDKLLWTKEVESQLKNIVGHDLPLAKFEEHYNYIPRKMIEEKARRLSGVSNFKNPVQFLKGLGRIGDLSDMDGNFKLPKTTISSPVVIPTVKPNPTVLLINGANIGLKHERLIKNNPIKRALIDAKLRGDSAVIVVNPIDIEIKKAAGPTSIFRAFFSGQNINVDLLDPSYQDKARKIRDNPKSPKFVYEITAEKLVNIIEGGWSKISRDLDNTALPEFDGPVLIAFGPKETELIAAAAYWDLKRGTLIEWNKLGAEIRLVKSAISSADKRGLTPVELKELERRLEGLINEQSRTIISNISVEDRQRFYRKVLNFIVKKFEEAVPNSKVVSQGTFFAKVQNEVIEFNVPKHLRVSDGLLAENVKKHGPRVLLGDIPKTVIICHPYALNMRFTVRESVVENGQRGSVQFYVAPIAVDDKFLVETLEDSGHPIAKAVFNGQFKPGVLRLNFTNGMLNVDDISIDALPRYAKKSIKANGSGGTYFDGKYIWVMTATDPHFGSRAREEFWCEARQQYLGVSDAAIQMMREAHLFEGKLPIHFYNVNDDWVQGNHFDTHKQPDQLAMSYTRIEREMKERVNAIRNANPEKAKEILANLHLFVLDQFRSRGSDWYQEQVIQVIERHLEPNLDFWNAILSGDLKAGLVLRGVSEHKRELFDARDAGFINCGAGNHTARTLEDNLTDGFIFADKIRTMLLSLPKWHNKKSFLEKAVAASLYGNKFFAWGTVKAPGGYEWGLEFRSDPPRMGSWSDTLLGAVKNDATRGDYGGYMTGRVTLKTYGDKHFFAAVSTRYAYYHMCGAGTHTDPYGERGFPPNNTGVSFVGLPVNGPSSGPILLRTLRVEHIREYFKKNLKIDWDSFLPNPV
;
A
#
# COMPACT_ATOMS: atom_id res chain seq x y z
N MET A 1 10.01 -44.12 -52.10
CA MET A 1 8.96 -43.07 -52.20
C MET A 1 9.11 -42.14 -51.01
N THR A 2 9.86 -41.05 -51.16
CA THR A 2 10.05 -40.08 -50.07
C THR A 2 10.51 -38.75 -50.66
N PHE A 3 9.55 -37.86 -50.92
CA PHE A 3 9.81 -36.49 -51.34
C PHE A 3 10.40 -35.69 -50.16
N ARG A 4 11.66 -35.27 -50.30
CA ARG A 4 12.28 -34.22 -49.49
C ARG A 4 11.64 -32.88 -49.86
N LYS A 5 10.85 -32.30 -48.94
CA LYS A 5 10.39 -30.90 -49.04
C LYS A 5 11.57 -29.97 -48.79
N GLN A 6 11.84 -29.11 -49.79
CA GLN A 6 12.74 -27.96 -49.70
C GLN A 6 12.25 -26.97 -48.65
N ARG A 7 13.23 -26.31 -48.02
CA ARG A 7 13.06 -25.20 -47.09
C ARG A 7 12.44 -24.02 -47.81
N ASP A 8 11.21 -23.66 -47.44
CA ASP A 8 10.62 -22.39 -47.81
C ASP A 8 11.24 -21.24 -47.01
N GLU A 9 11.35 -20.14 -47.74
CA GLU A 9 12.07 -18.93 -47.46
C GLU A 9 11.58 -18.17 -46.22
N LYS A 10 12.52 -17.41 -45.64
CA LYS A 10 12.30 -16.46 -44.56
C LYS A 10 11.10 -15.56 -44.86
N ALA A 11 10.03 -15.72 -44.09
CA ALA A 11 8.96 -14.75 -44.01
C ALA A 11 9.55 -13.40 -43.53
N THR A 12 9.68 -12.49 -44.48
CA THR A 12 10.00 -11.07 -44.28
C THR A 12 9.13 -10.50 -43.15
N PRO A 13 9.69 -9.75 -42.18
CA PRO A 13 8.90 -9.16 -41.11
C PRO A 13 7.86 -8.22 -41.72
N SER A 14 6.58 -8.47 -41.43
CA SER A 14 5.48 -7.63 -41.88
C SER A 14 5.74 -6.19 -41.46
N LYS A 15 5.91 -5.31 -42.45
CA LYS A 15 6.03 -3.87 -42.24
C LYS A 15 4.87 -3.41 -41.39
N LYS A 16 5.18 -2.68 -40.29
CA LYS A 16 4.22 -1.95 -39.47
C LYS A 16 3.17 -1.28 -40.38
N PRO A 17 1.87 -1.30 -40.07
CA PRO A 17 0.89 -0.60 -40.88
C PRO A 17 1.21 0.89 -40.83
N LYS A 18 1.69 1.44 -41.95
CA LYS A 18 1.69 2.88 -42.18
C LYS A 18 0.25 3.37 -41.96
N ASN A 19 0.06 4.43 -41.17
CA ASN A 19 -1.23 5.12 -41.10
C ASN A 19 -1.66 5.46 -42.54
N LYS A 20 -2.61 4.73 -43.10
CA LYS A 20 -3.24 5.10 -44.37
C LYS A 20 -3.93 6.44 -44.12
N ILE A 21 -3.37 7.51 -44.67
CA ILE A 21 -4.06 8.80 -44.79
C ILE A 21 -5.23 8.52 -45.75
N ASN A 22 -6.47 8.71 -45.29
CA ASN A 22 -7.61 8.58 -46.18
C ASN A 22 -7.60 9.77 -47.13
N VAL A 23 -8.03 9.52 -48.37
CA VAL A 23 -7.98 10.51 -49.45
C VAL A 23 -8.81 11.78 -49.14
N TYR A 24 -9.77 11.68 -48.21
CA TYR A 24 -10.64 12.79 -47.81
C TYR A 24 -10.24 13.47 -46.49
N ASP A 25 -9.15 13.06 -45.82
CA ASP A 25 -8.82 13.56 -44.48
C ASP A 25 -8.46 15.05 -44.46
N GLU A 26 -7.71 15.51 -45.46
CA GLU A 26 -7.35 16.94 -45.61
C GLU A 26 -8.59 17.78 -45.82
N ARG A 27 -9.46 17.35 -46.74
CA ARG A 27 -10.73 18.02 -47.01
C ARG A 27 -11.67 18.03 -45.81
N LEU A 28 -11.75 16.93 -45.07
CA LEU A 28 -12.53 16.85 -43.83
C LEU A 28 -11.98 17.79 -42.76
N ALA A 29 -10.66 17.90 -42.62
CA ALA A 29 -10.03 18.83 -41.69
C ALA A 29 -10.29 20.30 -42.07
N GLU A 30 -10.27 20.63 -43.36
CA GLU A 30 -10.67 21.96 -43.86
C GLU A 30 -12.11 22.30 -43.50
N LEU A 31 -13.05 21.39 -43.81
CA LEU A 31 -14.48 21.58 -43.51
C LEU A 31 -14.73 21.73 -42.00
N ILE A 32 -13.98 21.01 -41.17
CA ILE A 32 -14.06 21.19 -39.71
C ILE A 32 -13.59 22.60 -39.33
N LYS A 33 -12.42 23.03 -39.80
CA LYS A 33 -11.84 24.35 -39.44
C LYS A 33 -12.64 25.53 -40.01
N SER A 34 -13.31 25.37 -41.15
CA SER A 34 -14.17 26.38 -41.74
C SER A 34 -15.51 26.54 -41.01
N GLY A 35 -15.77 25.76 -39.96
CA GLY A 35 -17.00 25.83 -39.18
C GLY A 35 -18.17 25.03 -39.75
N GLU A 36 -17.98 24.27 -40.83
CA GLU A 36 -19.06 23.49 -41.45
C GLU A 36 -19.61 22.41 -40.52
N LEU A 37 -18.78 21.94 -39.57
CA LEU A 37 -19.23 21.01 -38.53
C LEU A 37 -20.31 21.62 -37.62
N LYS A 38 -20.22 22.93 -37.37
CA LYS A 38 -21.18 23.66 -36.54
C LYS A 38 -22.45 24.04 -37.31
N SER A 39 -22.33 24.34 -38.61
CA SER A 39 -23.48 24.70 -39.46
C SER A 39 -24.30 23.48 -39.93
N LYS A 40 -23.63 22.44 -40.46
CA LYS A 40 -24.26 21.29 -41.13
C LYS A 40 -24.33 20.03 -40.26
N GLY A 41 -23.56 19.98 -39.18
CA GLY A 41 -23.46 18.82 -38.30
C GLY A 41 -22.74 17.62 -38.94
N VAL A 42 -22.50 16.58 -38.13
CA VAL A 42 -21.76 15.37 -38.54
C VAL A 42 -22.37 14.70 -39.78
N ASP A 43 -23.71 14.66 -39.85
CA ASP A 43 -24.44 14.04 -40.96
C ASP A 43 -24.32 14.83 -42.27
N GLY A 44 -24.26 16.17 -42.19
CA GLY A 44 -24.05 17.03 -43.34
C GLY A 44 -22.64 16.92 -43.91
N LEU A 45 -21.61 16.84 -43.04
CA LEU A 45 -20.25 16.58 -43.52
C LEU A 45 -20.10 15.19 -44.12
N PHE A 46 -20.74 14.17 -43.53
CA PHE A 46 -20.73 12.82 -44.08
C PHE A 46 -21.28 12.79 -45.51
N LYS A 47 -22.43 13.42 -45.76
CA LYS A 47 -23.01 13.54 -47.11
C LYS A 47 -22.10 14.33 -48.06
N THR A 48 -21.44 15.38 -47.58
CA THR A 48 -20.52 16.20 -48.37
C THR A 48 -19.32 15.38 -48.83
N ILE A 49 -18.66 14.68 -47.91
CA ILE A 49 -17.51 13.80 -48.23
C ILE A 49 -17.93 12.63 -49.12
N GLN A 50 -19.10 12.03 -48.87
CA GLN A 50 -19.61 10.94 -49.70
C GLN A 50 -19.91 11.40 -51.13
N LYS A 51 -20.38 12.65 -51.32
CA LYS A 51 -20.62 13.23 -52.63
C LYS A 51 -19.33 13.63 -53.35
N GLU A 52 -18.41 14.30 -52.65
CA GLU A 52 -17.15 14.79 -53.23
C GLU A 52 -16.18 13.64 -53.58
N PHE A 53 -16.16 12.57 -52.79
CA PHE A 53 -15.23 11.44 -52.94
C PHE A 53 -15.93 10.13 -53.33
N ASN A 54 -17.10 10.19 -53.96
CA ASN A 54 -17.99 9.04 -54.18
C ASN A 54 -17.30 7.79 -54.76
N SER A 55 -16.33 7.97 -55.67
CA SER A 55 -15.54 6.89 -56.28
C SER A 55 -14.43 6.31 -55.38
N GLN A 56 -14.05 6.99 -54.31
CA GLN A 56 -12.89 6.67 -53.45
C GLN A 56 -13.27 6.29 -52.02
N VAL A 57 -14.51 6.58 -51.58
CA VAL A 57 -15.02 6.24 -50.23
C VAL A 57 -16.15 5.21 -50.25
N HIS A 58 -16.22 4.39 -51.31
CA HIS A 58 -17.27 3.39 -51.43
C HIS A 58 -17.25 2.41 -50.24
N GLY A 59 -18.38 2.32 -49.51
CA GLY A 59 -18.49 1.52 -48.28
C GLY A 59 -18.11 2.23 -46.98
N LEU A 60 -17.79 3.53 -46.99
CA LEU A 60 -17.56 4.30 -45.77
C LEU A 60 -18.83 4.38 -44.92
N THR A 61 -18.81 3.73 -43.75
CA THR A 61 -19.93 3.81 -42.80
C THR A 61 -19.90 5.12 -42.01
N LYS A 62 -21.06 5.62 -41.59
CA LYS A 62 -21.16 6.77 -40.66
C LYS A 62 -20.33 6.56 -39.38
N LYS A 63 -20.27 5.33 -38.86
CA LYS A 63 -19.49 4.99 -37.67
C LYS A 63 -17.98 5.19 -37.91
N ALA A 64 -17.46 4.68 -39.02
CA ALA A 64 -16.05 4.86 -39.39
C ALA A 64 -15.72 6.34 -39.66
N PHE A 65 -16.61 7.05 -40.35
CA PHE A 65 -16.49 8.49 -40.59
C PHE A 65 -16.41 9.29 -39.28
N ARG A 66 -17.33 9.02 -38.34
CA ARG A 66 -17.38 9.71 -37.04
C ARG A 66 -16.10 9.48 -36.23
N VAL A 67 -15.56 8.25 -36.22
CA VAL A 67 -14.28 7.94 -35.57
C VAL A 67 -13.13 8.72 -36.22
N ARG A 68 -13.14 8.87 -37.55
CA ARG A 68 -12.08 9.61 -38.26
C ARG A 68 -12.20 11.12 -38.01
N MET A 69 -13.41 11.67 -38.11
CA MET A 69 -13.73 13.06 -37.79
C MET A 69 -13.31 13.41 -36.35
N ASP A 70 -13.67 12.59 -35.36
CA ASP A 70 -13.27 12.82 -33.96
C ASP A 70 -11.73 12.87 -33.80
N LYS A 71 -10.97 12.07 -34.55
CA LYS A 71 -9.49 12.10 -34.53
C LYS A 71 -8.91 13.38 -35.16
N LEU A 72 -9.56 13.94 -36.18
CA LEU A 72 -9.13 15.18 -36.83
C LEU A 72 -9.57 16.41 -36.04
N LEU A 73 -10.72 16.33 -35.37
CA LEU A 73 -11.27 17.37 -34.50
C LEU A 73 -10.46 17.52 -33.20
N TRP A 74 -10.27 16.41 -32.48
CA TRP A 74 -9.56 16.38 -31.20
C TRP A 74 -8.08 16.06 -31.40
N THR A 75 -7.35 16.98 -32.03
CA THR A 75 -5.89 16.87 -32.10
C THR A 75 -5.28 16.94 -30.70
N LYS A 76 -4.01 16.50 -30.56
CA LYS A 76 -3.29 16.55 -29.27
C LYS A 76 -3.32 17.95 -28.65
N GLU A 77 -3.18 18.99 -29.48
CA GLU A 77 -3.19 20.38 -29.07
C GLU A 77 -4.57 20.83 -28.59
N VAL A 78 -5.61 20.64 -29.42
CA VAL A 78 -6.99 21.03 -29.10
C VAL A 78 -7.47 20.33 -27.83
N GLU A 79 -7.21 19.02 -27.70
CA GLU A 79 -7.58 18.28 -26.49
C GLU A 79 -6.77 18.72 -25.27
N SER A 80 -5.50 19.10 -25.44
CA SER A 80 -4.70 19.65 -24.34
C SER A 80 -5.26 20.97 -23.83
N GLN A 81 -5.70 21.86 -24.72
CA GLN A 81 -6.33 23.11 -24.30
C GLN A 81 -7.65 22.88 -23.58
N LEU A 82 -8.48 21.94 -24.05
CA LEU A 82 -9.71 21.58 -23.34
C LEU A 82 -9.40 20.99 -21.95
N LYS A 83 -8.37 20.16 -21.84
CA LYS A 83 -7.90 19.62 -20.55
C LYS A 83 -7.47 20.75 -19.60
N ASN A 84 -6.79 21.79 -20.10
CA ASN A 84 -6.41 22.95 -19.28
C ASN A 84 -7.66 23.70 -18.77
N ILE A 85 -8.62 23.97 -19.65
CA ILE A 85 -9.88 24.64 -19.28
C ILE A 85 -10.63 23.83 -18.21
N VAL A 86 -10.76 22.51 -18.40
CA VAL A 86 -11.44 21.63 -17.43
C VAL A 86 -10.65 21.49 -16.12
N GLY A 87 -9.32 21.39 -16.20
CA GLY A 87 -8.44 21.23 -15.05
C GLY A 87 -8.44 22.44 -14.12
N HIS A 88 -8.46 23.65 -14.69
CA HIS A 88 -8.46 24.92 -13.94
C HIS A 88 -9.87 25.47 -13.65
N ASP A 89 -10.93 24.70 -13.89
CA ASP A 89 -12.32 25.14 -13.70
C ASP A 89 -12.66 26.45 -14.43
N LEU A 90 -12.12 26.63 -15.64
CA LEU A 90 -12.43 27.78 -16.46
C LEU A 90 -13.75 27.55 -17.22
N PRO A 91 -14.54 28.61 -17.48
CA PRO A 91 -15.76 28.49 -18.27
C PRO A 91 -15.47 27.94 -19.67
N LEU A 92 -16.27 26.95 -20.11
CA LEU A 92 -16.13 26.36 -21.46
C LEU A 92 -16.29 27.40 -22.58
N ALA A 93 -16.96 28.52 -22.33
CA ALA A 93 -17.06 29.64 -23.26
C ALA A 93 -15.69 30.18 -23.71
N LYS A 94 -14.68 30.20 -22.82
CA LYS A 94 -13.31 30.62 -23.19
C LYS A 94 -12.65 29.66 -24.19
N PHE A 95 -13.00 28.37 -24.15
CA PHE A 95 -12.54 27.42 -25.16
C PHE A 95 -13.26 27.64 -26.49
N GLU A 96 -14.57 27.94 -26.44
CA GLU A 96 -15.38 28.24 -27.62
C GLU A 96 -14.93 29.48 -28.38
N GLU A 97 -14.41 30.50 -27.68
CA GLU A 97 -13.86 31.71 -28.30
C GLU A 97 -12.71 31.40 -29.27
N HIS A 98 -11.82 30.47 -28.91
CA HIS A 98 -10.67 30.09 -29.74
C HIS A 98 -10.94 28.93 -30.71
N TYR A 99 -11.88 28.05 -30.37
CA TYR A 99 -12.25 26.87 -31.16
C TYR A 99 -13.71 26.92 -31.59
N ASN A 100 -14.12 28.07 -32.15
CA ASN A 100 -15.51 28.40 -32.47
C ASN A 100 -16.18 27.46 -33.50
N TYR A 101 -15.36 26.71 -34.25
CA TYR A 101 -15.75 25.73 -35.25
C TYR A 101 -16.21 24.39 -34.65
N ILE A 102 -15.97 24.15 -33.36
CA ILE A 102 -16.44 22.96 -32.65
C ILE A 102 -17.82 23.27 -32.02
N PRO A 103 -18.85 22.43 -32.26
CA PRO A 103 -20.14 22.62 -31.62
C PRO A 103 -20.04 22.55 -30.08
N ARG A 104 -20.68 23.50 -29.37
CA ARG A 104 -20.74 23.54 -27.89
C ARG A 104 -21.12 22.20 -27.26
N LYS A 105 -22.12 21.52 -27.82
CA LYS A 105 -22.55 20.19 -27.35
C LYS A 105 -21.42 19.16 -27.39
N MET A 106 -20.55 19.20 -28.40
CA MET A 106 -19.39 18.29 -28.49
C MET A 106 -18.29 18.66 -27.47
N ILE A 107 -18.11 19.96 -27.22
CA ILE A 107 -17.19 20.47 -26.18
C ILE A 107 -17.67 20.02 -24.80
N GLU A 108 -18.94 20.25 -24.47
CA GLU A 108 -19.56 19.82 -23.20
C GLU A 108 -19.48 18.29 -23.03
N GLU A 109 -19.76 17.51 -24.07
CA GLU A 109 -19.64 16.05 -24.01
C GLU A 109 -18.19 15.58 -23.77
N LYS A 110 -17.21 16.18 -24.45
CA LYS A 110 -15.79 15.85 -24.28
C LYS A 110 -15.26 16.33 -22.93
N ALA A 111 -15.61 17.53 -22.49
CA ALA A 111 -15.29 18.08 -21.17
C ALA A 111 -15.85 17.19 -20.06
N ARG A 112 -17.11 16.77 -20.18
CA ARG A 112 -17.73 15.83 -19.22
C ARG A 112 -16.97 14.52 -19.17
N ARG A 113 -16.55 13.95 -20.31
CA ARG A 113 -15.70 12.73 -20.35
C ARG A 113 -14.35 12.92 -19.65
N LEU A 114 -13.69 14.05 -19.87
CA LEU A 114 -12.39 14.38 -19.27
C LEU A 114 -12.48 14.73 -17.77
N SER A 115 -13.62 15.28 -17.34
CA SER A 115 -13.87 15.64 -15.94
C SER A 115 -14.07 14.40 -15.07
N GLY A 116 -13.88 14.48 -13.76
CA GLY A 116 -14.27 13.44 -12.80
C GLY A 116 -15.77 13.44 -12.47
N VAL A 117 -16.55 14.35 -13.05
CA VAL A 117 -18.00 14.47 -12.77
C VAL A 117 -18.77 13.34 -13.47
N SER A 118 -19.83 12.84 -12.82
CA SER A 118 -20.65 11.71 -13.28
C SER A 118 -21.14 11.85 -14.73
N ASN A 119 -21.12 10.73 -15.46
CA ASN A 119 -21.67 10.59 -16.81
C ASN A 119 -23.06 9.93 -16.83
N PHE A 120 -23.63 9.60 -15.67
CA PHE A 120 -24.88 8.86 -15.61
C PHE A 120 -26.06 9.76 -15.97
N LYS A 121 -26.91 9.28 -16.86
CA LYS A 121 -28.02 10.02 -17.47
C LYS A 121 -29.40 9.48 -17.12
N ASN A 122 -29.47 8.32 -16.46
CA ASN A 122 -30.78 7.76 -16.14
C ASN A 122 -31.28 8.39 -14.83
N PRO A 123 -32.50 8.94 -14.81
CA PRO A 123 -33.09 9.43 -13.58
C PRO A 123 -33.20 8.30 -12.56
N VAL A 124 -32.88 8.60 -11.30
CA VAL A 124 -33.16 7.69 -10.19
C VAL A 124 -34.65 7.77 -9.92
N GLN A 125 -35.30 6.60 -9.81
CA GLN A 125 -36.72 6.56 -9.48
C GLN A 125 -36.96 7.26 -8.15
N PHE A 126 -37.84 8.27 -8.15
CA PHE A 126 -38.18 8.94 -6.90
C PHE A 126 -38.92 8.00 -5.96
N LEU A 127 -38.35 7.84 -4.76
CA LEU A 127 -38.90 7.01 -3.72
C LEU A 127 -39.34 7.90 -2.56
N LYS A 128 -40.66 7.98 -2.34
CA LYS A 128 -41.22 8.69 -1.18
C LYS A 128 -40.60 8.14 0.11
N GLY A 129 -40.06 9.02 0.95
CA GLY A 129 -39.50 8.69 2.26
C GLY A 129 -38.03 9.08 2.41
N LEU A 130 -37.64 9.49 3.62
CA LEU A 130 -36.27 9.87 3.93
C LEU A 130 -35.32 8.66 3.87
N GLY A 131 -34.07 8.84 3.43
CA GLY A 131 -33.01 7.85 3.62
C GLY A 131 -33.12 6.59 2.75
N ARG A 132 -34.12 6.51 1.87
CA ARG A 132 -34.29 5.40 0.95
C ARG A 132 -33.21 5.42 -0.12
N ILE A 133 -32.73 4.23 -0.47
CA ILE A 133 -31.63 4.05 -1.42
C ILE A 133 -32.05 3.36 -2.72
N GLY A 134 -33.23 2.72 -2.76
CA GLY A 134 -33.70 1.97 -3.91
C GLY A 134 -34.95 1.14 -3.59
N ASP A 135 -35.44 0.41 -4.58
CA ASP A 135 -36.43 -0.64 -4.36
C ASP A 135 -35.74 -1.89 -3.79
N LEU A 136 -36.33 -2.44 -2.73
CA LEU A 136 -35.82 -3.57 -1.97
C LEU A 136 -36.77 -4.79 -2.01
N SER A 137 -37.85 -4.73 -2.81
CA SER A 137 -38.82 -5.83 -2.95
C SER A 137 -38.11 -7.15 -3.26
N ASP A 138 -37.25 -7.14 -4.28
CA ASP A 138 -36.61 -8.31 -4.88
C ASP A 138 -35.25 -8.64 -4.24
N MET A 139 -34.88 -7.92 -3.19
CA MET A 139 -33.63 -8.16 -2.47
C MET A 139 -33.82 -9.29 -1.47
N ASP A 140 -32.89 -10.24 -1.49
CA ASP A 140 -32.87 -11.36 -0.56
C ASP A 140 -32.57 -10.86 0.87
N GLY A 141 -33.56 -11.04 1.77
CA GLY A 141 -33.44 -10.71 3.18
C GLY A 141 -32.63 -11.74 3.99
N ASN A 142 -32.23 -12.85 3.38
CA ASN A 142 -31.32 -13.83 3.94
C ASN A 142 -29.88 -13.70 3.43
N PHE A 143 -29.61 -12.70 2.57
CA PHE A 143 -28.29 -12.45 2.03
C PHE A 143 -27.24 -12.28 3.14
N LYS A 144 -26.12 -12.97 2.98
CA LYS A 144 -24.95 -12.87 3.86
C LYS A 144 -23.71 -12.81 3.01
N LEU A 145 -22.80 -11.93 3.37
CA LEU A 145 -21.44 -11.96 2.85
C LEU A 145 -20.71 -13.20 3.37
N PRO A 146 -19.77 -13.76 2.59
CA PRO A 146 -18.99 -14.91 3.04
C PRO A 146 -18.20 -14.52 4.29
N LYS A 147 -18.24 -15.38 5.31
CA LYS A 147 -17.39 -15.22 6.50
C LYS A 147 -16.04 -15.84 6.19
N THR A 148 -15.00 -15.02 6.17
CA THR A 148 -13.63 -15.48 5.92
C THR A 148 -12.91 -15.70 7.25
N THR A 149 -12.10 -16.74 7.35
CA THR A 149 -11.24 -17.04 8.49
C THR A 149 -9.83 -17.40 8.01
N ILE A 150 -8.89 -17.61 8.93
CA ILE A 150 -7.55 -18.15 8.59
C ILE A 150 -7.68 -19.50 7.87
N SER A 151 -8.59 -20.37 8.33
CA SER A 151 -8.87 -21.68 7.74
C SER A 151 -9.75 -21.65 6.49
N SER A 152 -10.51 -20.58 6.28
CA SER A 152 -11.39 -20.39 5.11
C SER A 152 -11.21 -18.98 4.52
N PRO A 153 -10.04 -18.69 3.92
CA PRO A 153 -9.75 -17.38 3.32
C PRO A 153 -10.32 -17.28 1.89
N VAL A 154 -10.48 -16.05 1.39
CA VAL A 154 -10.76 -15.81 -0.04
C VAL A 154 -9.50 -16.13 -0.85
N VAL A 155 -9.59 -17.06 -1.80
CA VAL A 155 -8.44 -17.43 -2.62
C VAL A 155 -8.30 -16.49 -3.81
N ILE A 156 -7.14 -15.85 -3.94
CA ILE A 156 -6.79 -15.03 -5.10
C ILE A 156 -6.14 -15.93 -6.15
N PRO A 157 -6.70 -16.01 -7.38
CA PRO A 157 -6.10 -16.83 -8.44
C PRO A 157 -4.75 -16.25 -8.85
N THR A 158 -3.72 -17.09 -8.91
CA THR A 158 -2.36 -16.69 -9.31
C THR A 158 -1.87 -17.61 -10.42
N VAL A 159 -1.39 -17.03 -11.51
CA VAL A 159 -0.85 -17.78 -12.67
C VAL A 159 0.67 -17.61 -12.77
N LYS A 160 1.22 -16.57 -12.14
CA LYS A 160 2.65 -16.23 -12.16
C LYS A 160 3.39 -16.86 -10.96
N PRO A 161 4.66 -17.26 -11.11
CA PRO A 161 5.49 -17.74 -10.00
C PRO A 161 5.69 -16.69 -8.89
N ASN A 162 5.89 -15.43 -9.29
CA ASN A 162 6.01 -14.28 -8.38
C ASN A 162 4.81 -13.34 -8.59
N PRO A 163 3.63 -13.66 -8.04
CA PRO A 163 2.44 -12.85 -8.23
C PRO A 163 2.55 -11.55 -7.42
N THR A 164 1.87 -10.52 -7.92
CA THR A 164 1.70 -9.25 -7.22
C THR A 164 0.20 -8.97 -7.04
N VAL A 165 -0.17 -8.28 -5.96
CA VAL A 165 -1.56 -7.86 -5.68
C VAL A 165 -1.53 -6.40 -5.24
N LEU A 166 -2.36 -5.55 -5.84
CA LEU A 166 -2.45 -4.14 -5.45
C LEU A 166 -3.53 -3.93 -4.39
N LEU A 167 -3.22 -3.20 -3.32
CA LEU A 167 -4.15 -2.79 -2.28
C LEU A 167 -4.38 -1.27 -2.35
N ILE A 168 -5.64 -0.90 -2.55
CA ILE A 168 -6.14 0.47 -2.50
C ILE A 168 -6.96 0.62 -1.22
N ASN A 169 -6.36 1.18 -0.17
CA ASN A 169 -7.07 1.53 1.06
C ASN A 169 -7.55 2.99 1.00
N GLY A 170 -8.70 3.28 1.61
CA GLY A 170 -9.20 4.66 1.74
C GLY A 170 -9.43 5.30 0.39
N ALA A 171 -10.05 4.57 -0.55
CA ALA A 171 -10.44 5.12 -1.85
C ALA A 171 -11.39 6.32 -1.67
N ASN A 172 -12.29 6.27 -0.69
CA ASN A 172 -13.06 7.41 -0.21
C ASN A 172 -13.76 8.19 -1.36
N ILE A 173 -14.31 7.50 -2.35
CA ILE A 173 -15.04 8.14 -3.45
C ILE A 173 -16.24 8.91 -2.88
N GLY A 174 -16.29 10.20 -3.19
CA GLY A 174 -17.22 11.15 -2.59
C GLY A 174 -16.52 12.34 -1.94
N LEU A 175 -15.22 12.23 -1.63
CA LEU A 175 -14.37 13.38 -1.33
C LEU A 175 -14.05 14.20 -2.59
N LYS A 176 -13.66 15.47 -2.38
CA LYS A 176 -13.10 16.30 -3.46
C LYS A 176 -11.88 15.61 -4.09
N HIS A 177 -11.76 15.73 -5.42
CA HIS A 177 -10.62 15.22 -6.18
C HIS A 177 -10.30 16.18 -7.33
N GLU A 178 -9.10 16.05 -7.90
CA GLU A 178 -8.73 16.84 -9.08
C GLU A 178 -9.76 16.65 -10.21
N ARG A 179 -10.07 17.73 -10.93
CA ARG A 179 -11.13 17.71 -11.94
C ARG A 179 -10.86 16.78 -13.09
N LEU A 180 -9.60 16.57 -13.48
CA LEU A 180 -9.27 15.65 -14.57
C LEU A 180 -9.25 14.22 -14.06
N ILE A 181 -10.15 13.38 -14.57
CA ILE A 181 -10.31 11.98 -14.12
C ILE A 181 -9.04 11.14 -14.28
N LYS A 182 -8.18 11.46 -15.27
CA LYS A 182 -6.88 10.82 -15.48
C LYS A 182 -5.90 11.01 -14.32
N ASN A 183 -6.11 12.03 -13.49
CA ASN A 183 -5.28 12.32 -12.34
C ASN A 183 -5.84 11.71 -11.05
N ASN A 184 -7.07 11.17 -11.09
CA ASN A 184 -7.68 10.49 -9.95
C ASN A 184 -6.75 9.34 -9.47
N PRO A 185 -6.34 9.33 -8.18
CA PRO A 185 -5.38 8.37 -7.65
C PRO A 185 -5.78 6.90 -7.85
N ILE A 186 -7.07 6.58 -7.68
CA ILE A 186 -7.58 5.21 -7.79
C ILE A 186 -7.54 4.75 -9.24
N LYS A 187 -7.89 5.64 -10.19
CA LYS A 187 -7.75 5.32 -11.62
C LYS A 187 -6.30 5.02 -11.99
N ARG A 188 -5.38 5.86 -11.52
CA ARG A 188 -3.94 5.68 -11.75
C ARG A 188 -3.43 4.38 -11.12
N ALA A 189 -3.95 3.98 -9.97
CA ALA A 189 -3.66 2.70 -9.33
C ALA A 189 -4.15 1.50 -10.15
N LEU A 190 -5.36 1.55 -10.70
CA LEU A 190 -5.88 0.51 -11.61
C LEU A 190 -5.04 0.40 -12.90
N ILE A 191 -4.63 1.55 -13.46
CA ILE A 191 -3.70 1.60 -14.61
C ILE A 191 -2.38 0.92 -14.26
N ASP A 192 -1.80 1.25 -13.09
CA ASP A 192 -0.54 0.63 -12.65
C ASP A 192 -0.69 -0.88 -12.49
N ALA A 193 -1.77 -1.36 -11.85
CA ALA A 193 -2.07 -2.79 -11.71
C ALA A 193 -2.12 -3.50 -13.06
N LYS A 194 -2.76 -2.88 -14.06
CA LYS A 194 -2.83 -3.42 -15.43
C LYS A 194 -1.46 -3.45 -16.10
N LEU A 195 -0.69 -2.37 -16.02
CA LEU A 195 0.65 -2.27 -16.63
C LEU A 195 1.64 -3.27 -16.03
N ARG A 196 1.54 -3.53 -14.73
CA ARG A 196 2.41 -4.45 -13.98
C ARG A 196 1.92 -5.90 -14.05
N GLY A 197 0.67 -6.08 -14.47
CA GLY A 197 0.01 -7.38 -14.55
C GLY A 197 -0.20 -7.99 -13.17
N ASP A 198 -0.69 -7.20 -12.22
CA ASP A 198 -1.07 -7.68 -10.88
C ASP A 198 -2.18 -8.75 -11.00
N SER A 199 -2.14 -9.76 -10.13
CA SER A 199 -3.10 -10.89 -10.12
C SER A 199 -4.50 -10.47 -9.66
N ALA A 200 -4.57 -9.44 -8.82
CA ALA A 200 -5.83 -8.89 -8.31
C ALA A 200 -5.63 -7.45 -7.80
N VAL A 201 -6.73 -6.73 -7.66
CA VAL A 201 -6.82 -5.47 -6.93
C VAL A 201 -7.75 -5.65 -5.73
N ILE A 202 -7.33 -5.20 -4.55
CA ILE A 202 -8.14 -5.16 -3.34
C ILE A 202 -8.47 -3.70 -3.03
N VAL A 203 -9.75 -3.39 -2.85
CA VAL A 203 -10.26 -2.07 -2.51
C VAL A 203 -10.91 -2.13 -1.13
N VAL A 204 -10.46 -1.28 -0.20
CA VAL A 204 -10.99 -1.19 1.15
C VAL A 204 -11.39 0.26 1.45
N ASN A 205 -12.51 0.46 2.15
CA ASN A 205 -13.11 1.78 2.38
C ASN A 205 -13.42 2.50 1.04
N PRO A 206 -14.31 1.94 0.19
CA PRO A 206 -14.52 2.41 -1.17
C PRO A 206 -15.19 3.79 -1.30
N ILE A 207 -15.98 4.26 -0.32
CA ILE A 207 -16.74 5.52 -0.44
C ILE A 207 -16.65 6.41 0.80
N ASP A 208 -16.84 7.71 0.60
CA ASP A 208 -17.12 8.68 1.66
C ASP A 208 -18.43 9.42 1.35
N ILE A 209 -19.48 9.11 2.11
CA ILE A 209 -20.81 9.70 1.93
C ILE A 209 -21.36 10.17 3.28
N GLU A 210 -22.03 11.33 3.27
CA GLU A 210 -22.78 11.82 4.43
C GLU A 210 -24.22 11.32 4.41
N ILE A 211 -24.61 10.66 5.50
CA ILE A 211 -25.93 10.03 5.67
C ILE A 211 -26.68 10.52 6.92
N LYS A 212 -26.09 11.42 7.71
CA LYS A 212 -26.71 11.89 8.95
C LYS A 212 -27.81 12.91 8.65
N LYS A 213 -29.05 12.59 9.05
CA LYS A 213 -30.27 13.39 8.82
C LYS A 213 -30.18 14.84 9.31
N ALA A 214 -29.53 15.08 10.43
CA ALA A 214 -29.41 16.38 11.06
C ALA A 214 -28.04 16.48 11.74
N ALA A 215 -26.98 16.61 10.93
CA ALA A 215 -25.67 16.94 11.49
C ALA A 215 -25.60 18.39 12.02
N GLY A 216 -26.72 19.13 11.99
CA GLY A 216 -26.78 20.53 12.40
C GLY A 216 -25.83 21.38 11.55
N PRO A 217 -25.24 22.44 12.12
CA PRO A 217 -24.26 23.28 11.44
C PRO A 217 -23.06 22.50 10.88
N THR A 218 -22.72 21.34 11.46
CA THR A 218 -21.60 20.50 10.98
C THR A 218 -21.83 19.89 9.60
N SER A 219 -23.08 19.79 9.12
CA SER A 219 -23.37 19.39 7.74
C SER A 219 -22.82 20.38 6.71
N ILE A 220 -22.86 21.68 7.01
CA ILE A 220 -22.32 22.73 6.14
C ILE A 220 -20.80 22.59 6.07
N PHE A 221 -20.15 22.43 7.23
CA PHE A 221 -18.70 22.22 7.25
C PHE A 221 -18.28 20.96 6.47
N ARG A 222 -19.04 19.87 6.58
CA ARG A 222 -18.79 18.63 5.83
C ARG A 222 -18.98 18.78 4.33
N ALA A 223 -19.90 19.62 3.89
CA ALA A 223 -20.11 19.90 2.47
C ALA A 223 -18.85 20.46 1.79
N PHE A 224 -17.99 21.19 2.52
CA PHE A 224 -16.71 21.68 1.96
C PHE A 224 -15.70 20.56 1.64
N PHE A 225 -15.87 19.35 2.18
CA PHE A 225 -15.02 18.19 1.91
C PHE A 225 -15.61 17.26 0.85
N SER A 226 -16.91 17.40 0.58
CA SER A 226 -17.62 16.62 -0.43
C SER A 226 -17.19 17.03 -1.84
N GLY A 227 -16.84 16.05 -2.67
CA GLY A 227 -16.63 16.20 -4.10
C GLY A 227 -17.92 16.02 -4.92
N GLN A 228 -19.05 15.81 -4.25
CA GLN A 228 -20.33 15.57 -4.93
C GLN A 228 -20.87 16.87 -5.52
N ASN A 229 -21.05 16.88 -6.84
CA ASN A 229 -21.75 17.93 -7.55
C ASN A 229 -23.18 17.50 -7.85
N ILE A 230 -24.10 18.48 -7.88
CA ILE A 230 -25.49 18.26 -8.28
C ILE A 230 -25.52 17.72 -9.71
N ASN A 231 -25.93 16.46 -9.85
CA ASN A 231 -26.19 15.88 -11.15
C ASN A 231 -27.70 15.92 -11.43
N VAL A 232 -28.14 16.97 -12.13
CA VAL A 232 -29.56 17.20 -12.41
C VAL A 232 -30.18 16.05 -13.23
N ASP A 233 -29.38 15.34 -14.04
CA ASP A 233 -29.88 14.23 -14.85
C ASP A 233 -30.21 12.97 -14.01
N LEU A 234 -29.74 12.90 -12.75
CA LEU A 234 -30.13 11.86 -11.78
C LEU A 234 -31.46 12.15 -11.10
N LEU A 235 -31.90 13.40 -11.07
CA LEU A 235 -33.08 13.81 -10.32
C LEU A 235 -34.35 13.33 -11.01
N ASP A 236 -35.44 13.25 -10.23
CA ASP A 236 -36.77 12.95 -10.76
C ASP A 236 -37.09 13.82 -12.00
N PRO A 237 -37.55 13.23 -13.13
CA PRO A 237 -37.83 13.97 -14.37
C PRO A 237 -38.71 15.20 -14.18
N SER A 238 -39.69 15.14 -13.27
CA SER A 238 -40.60 16.26 -12.99
C SER A 238 -39.93 17.41 -12.22
N TYR A 239 -38.79 17.14 -11.56
CA TYR A 239 -38.03 18.12 -10.78
C TYR A 239 -36.81 18.67 -11.54
N GLN A 240 -36.34 18.01 -12.60
CA GLN A 240 -35.12 18.38 -13.33
C GLN A 240 -35.14 19.83 -13.83
N ASP A 241 -36.22 20.27 -14.47
CA ASP A 241 -36.31 21.64 -15.01
C ASP A 241 -36.24 22.70 -13.90
N LYS A 242 -36.87 22.41 -12.75
CA LYS A 242 -36.80 23.29 -11.58
C LYS A 242 -35.39 23.32 -11.01
N ALA A 243 -34.72 22.16 -10.92
CA ALA A 243 -33.35 22.07 -10.43
C ALA A 243 -32.35 22.75 -11.38
N ARG A 244 -32.49 22.62 -12.71
CA ARG A 244 -31.66 23.36 -13.69
C ARG A 244 -31.81 24.86 -13.51
N LYS A 245 -33.06 25.36 -13.43
CA LYS A 245 -33.33 26.80 -13.21
C LYS A 245 -32.71 27.34 -11.91
N ILE A 246 -32.70 26.54 -10.84
CA ILE A 246 -32.08 26.92 -9.57
C ILE A 246 -30.55 26.92 -9.69
N ARG A 247 -29.97 25.82 -10.20
CA ARG A 247 -28.52 25.64 -10.34
C ARG A 247 -27.89 26.70 -11.25
N ASP A 248 -28.55 27.01 -12.36
CA ASP A 248 -28.04 27.92 -13.38
C ASP A 248 -28.26 29.41 -13.01
N ASN A 249 -29.01 29.70 -11.92
CA ASN A 249 -29.21 31.04 -11.39
C ASN A 249 -28.46 31.25 -10.06
N PRO A 250 -27.26 31.86 -10.06
CA PRO A 250 -26.45 32.04 -8.85
C PRO A 250 -27.08 32.97 -7.79
N LYS A 251 -28.15 33.72 -8.14
CA LYS A 251 -28.90 34.59 -7.20
C LYS A 251 -30.19 33.94 -6.68
N SER A 252 -30.47 32.69 -7.03
CA SER A 252 -31.69 32.00 -6.59
C SER A 252 -31.69 31.82 -5.06
N PRO A 253 -32.73 32.28 -4.34
CA PRO A 253 -32.88 32.00 -2.90
C PRO A 253 -33.41 30.57 -2.64
N LYS A 254 -33.71 29.81 -3.72
CA LYS A 254 -34.22 28.44 -3.66
C LYS A 254 -33.06 27.45 -3.71
N PHE A 255 -33.24 26.30 -3.08
CA PHE A 255 -32.24 25.24 -2.99
C PHE A 255 -32.61 24.03 -3.87
N VAL A 256 -31.60 23.31 -4.34
CA VAL A 256 -31.79 21.99 -4.97
C VAL A 256 -31.81 20.92 -3.86
N TYR A 257 -32.79 20.04 -3.92
CA TYR A 257 -32.92 18.93 -2.97
C TYR A 257 -32.53 17.62 -3.65
N GLU A 258 -31.63 16.88 -3.03
CA GLU A 258 -31.21 15.54 -3.47
C GLU A 258 -31.59 14.50 -2.41
N ILE A 259 -32.17 13.37 -2.83
CA ILE A 259 -32.44 12.23 -1.96
C ILE A 259 -31.19 11.34 -1.81
N THR A 260 -31.16 10.51 -0.77
CA THR A 260 -30.02 9.62 -0.48
C THR A 260 -29.70 8.67 -1.64
N ALA A 261 -30.72 8.14 -2.32
CA ALA A 261 -30.54 7.31 -3.51
C ALA A 261 -29.78 8.03 -4.64
N GLU A 262 -30.13 9.28 -4.94
CA GLU A 262 -29.47 10.09 -5.97
C GLU A 262 -28.00 10.31 -5.62
N LYS A 263 -27.68 10.65 -4.37
CA LYS A 263 -26.29 10.81 -3.90
C LYS A 263 -25.49 9.52 -4.00
N LEU A 264 -26.08 8.39 -3.59
CA LEU A 264 -25.42 7.08 -3.64
C LEU A 264 -25.13 6.64 -5.08
N VAL A 265 -26.11 6.78 -5.98
CA VAL A 265 -25.96 6.46 -7.41
C VAL A 265 -24.92 7.38 -8.05
N ASN A 266 -24.87 8.66 -7.68
CA ASN A 266 -23.85 9.59 -8.18
C ASN A 266 -22.42 9.12 -7.83
N ILE A 267 -22.21 8.60 -6.60
CA ILE A 267 -20.92 8.09 -6.15
C ILE A 267 -20.56 6.78 -6.85
N ILE A 268 -21.48 5.80 -6.85
CA ILE A 268 -21.20 4.44 -7.34
C ILE A 268 -21.25 4.41 -8.88
N GLU A 269 -22.38 4.77 -9.48
CA GLU A 269 -22.55 4.67 -10.93
C GLU A 269 -21.93 5.88 -11.66
N GLY A 270 -21.85 7.03 -11.00
CA GLY A 270 -21.19 8.21 -11.56
C GLY A 270 -19.67 8.22 -11.39
N GLY A 271 -19.19 7.94 -10.18
CA GLY A 271 -17.77 7.95 -9.81
C GLY A 271 -17.07 6.64 -10.14
N TRP A 272 -17.43 5.56 -9.43
CA TRP A 272 -16.74 4.25 -9.56
C TRP A 272 -16.81 3.67 -10.97
N SER A 273 -17.96 3.72 -11.64
CA SER A 273 -18.08 3.26 -13.04
C SER A 273 -17.12 3.99 -13.99
N LYS A 274 -16.89 5.29 -13.76
CA LYS A 274 -15.99 6.09 -14.59
C LYS A 274 -14.51 5.85 -14.29
N ILE A 275 -14.19 5.68 -13.01
CA ILE A 275 -12.82 5.38 -12.55
C ILE A 275 -12.36 4.02 -13.07
N SER A 276 -13.24 3.02 -12.96
CA SER A 276 -12.94 1.61 -13.23
C SER A 276 -13.03 1.18 -14.71
N ARG A 277 -13.31 2.13 -15.62
CA ARG A 277 -13.44 1.88 -17.07
C ARG A 277 -12.50 2.78 -17.87
N ASP A 278 -12.04 2.26 -19.01
CA ASP A 278 -11.15 2.98 -19.91
C ASP A 278 -11.81 4.27 -20.46
N LEU A 279 -11.03 5.35 -20.57
CA LEU A 279 -11.53 6.67 -20.97
C LEU A 279 -11.87 6.75 -22.46
N ASP A 280 -11.15 6.01 -23.30
CA ASP A 280 -11.32 6.00 -24.74
C ASP A 280 -12.36 4.96 -25.17
N ASN A 281 -12.46 3.84 -24.44
CA ASN A 281 -13.44 2.79 -24.66
C ASN A 281 -14.07 2.32 -23.33
N THR A 282 -15.16 2.97 -22.94
CA THR A 282 -15.88 2.69 -21.68
C THR A 282 -16.46 1.28 -21.57
N ALA A 283 -16.50 0.49 -22.66
CA ALA A 283 -16.87 -0.92 -22.60
C ALA A 283 -15.79 -1.78 -21.94
N LEU A 284 -14.53 -1.33 -21.99
CA LEU A 284 -13.40 -2.05 -21.42
C LEU A 284 -13.15 -1.63 -19.97
N PRO A 285 -12.75 -2.58 -19.11
CA PRO A 285 -12.33 -2.27 -17.75
C PRO A 285 -10.94 -1.59 -17.75
N GLU A 286 -10.70 -0.77 -16.73
CA GLU A 286 -9.37 -0.18 -16.50
C GLU A 286 -8.37 -1.24 -16.02
N PHE A 287 -8.84 -2.26 -15.29
CA PHE A 287 -8.08 -3.43 -14.87
C PHE A 287 -8.79 -4.72 -15.27
N ASP A 288 -8.07 -5.61 -15.95
CA ASP A 288 -8.66 -6.80 -16.58
C ASP A 288 -8.84 -7.97 -15.59
N GLY A 289 -8.17 -7.94 -14.43
CA GLY A 289 -8.23 -8.99 -13.41
C GLY A 289 -9.35 -8.79 -12.36
N PRO A 290 -9.42 -9.68 -11.35
CA PRO A 290 -10.42 -9.61 -10.29
C PRO A 290 -10.22 -8.42 -9.35
N VAL A 291 -11.33 -7.77 -8.97
CA VAL A 291 -11.35 -6.66 -8.00
C VAL A 291 -12.12 -7.08 -6.75
N LEU A 292 -11.42 -7.25 -5.62
CA LEU A 292 -12.06 -7.62 -4.35
C LEU A 292 -12.37 -6.36 -3.54
N ILE A 293 -13.63 -6.20 -3.12
CA ILE A 293 -14.08 -5.02 -2.37
C ILE A 293 -14.44 -5.43 -0.93
N ALA A 294 -13.92 -4.68 0.04
CA ALA A 294 -14.30 -4.79 1.44
C ALA A 294 -14.90 -3.48 1.96
N PHE A 295 -16.10 -3.57 2.52
CA PHE A 295 -16.81 -2.44 3.11
C PHE A 295 -16.24 -2.08 4.48
N GLY A 296 -16.08 -0.78 4.73
CA GLY A 296 -15.60 -0.22 5.98
C GLY A 296 -16.70 0.37 6.85
N PRO A 297 -16.32 1.22 7.83
CA PRO A 297 -17.27 1.81 8.77
C PRO A 297 -18.31 2.71 8.08
N LYS A 298 -17.93 3.43 7.01
CA LYS A 298 -18.82 4.35 6.27
C LYS A 298 -19.92 3.61 5.52
N GLU A 299 -19.56 2.55 4.81
CA GLU A 299 -20.52 1.69 4.10
C GLU A 299 -21.45 0.99 5.10
N THR A 300 -20.88 0.52 6.22
CA THR A 300 -21.65 -0.09 7.32
C THR A 300 -22.68 0.89 7.90
N GLU A 301 -22.28 2.14 8.15
CA GLU A 301 -23.18 3.19 8.63
C GLU A 301 -24.29 3.48 7.61
N LEU A 302 -23.95 3.55 6.31
CA LEU A 302 -24.92 3.74 5.21
C LEU A 302 -25.97 2.63 5.18
N ILE A 303 -25.54 1.36 5.23
CA ILE A 303 -26.43 0.20 5.21
C ILE A 303 -27.39 0.25 6.42
N ALA A 304 -26.85 0.49 7.62
CA ALA A 304 -27.66 0.56 8.83
C ALA A 304 -28.66 1.72 8.80
N ALA A 305 -28.24 2.91 8.34
CA ALA A 305 -29.09 4.08 8.24
C ALA A 305 -30.23 3.86 7.23
N ALA A 306 -29.93 3.35 6.04
CA ALA A 306 -30.93 3.08 5.01
C ALA A 306 -31.96 2.04 5.49
N ALA A 307 -31.51 0.96 6.15
CA ALA A 307 -32.40 -0.06 6.71
C ALA A 307 -33.35 0.52 7.77
N TYR A 308 -32.83 1.36 8.68
CA TYR A 308 -33.65 2.02 9.70
C TYR A 308 -34.74 2.91 9.09
N TRP A 309 -34.39 3.70 8.07
CA TRP A 309 -35.34 4.63 7.47
C TRP A 309 -36.41 3.93 6.64
N ASP A 310 -36.09 2.85 5.93
CA ASP A 310 -37.08 2.05 5.22
C ASP A 310 -38.08 1.37 6.17
N LEU A 311 -37.59 0.81 7.28
CA LEU A 311 -38.45 0.25 8.34
C LEU A 311 -39.39 1.32 8.92
N LYS A 312 -38.84 2.47 9.29
CA LYS A 312 -39.61 3.58 9.86
C LYS A 312 -40.70 4.06 8.91
N ARG A 313 -40.43 4.10 7.60
CA ARG A 313 -41.44 4.43 6.60
C ARG A 313 -42.54 3.38 6.56
N GLY A 314 -42.18 2.10 6.50
CA GLY A 314 -43.16 1.00 6.50
C GLY A 314 -44.11 1.10 7.69
N THR A 315 -43.54 1.31 8.89
CA THR A 315 -44.32 1.54 10.12
C THR A 315 -45.22 2.76 10.02
N LEU A 316 -44.71 3.89 9.52
CA LEU A 316 -45.51 5.12 9.43
C LEU A 316 -46.67 5.00 8.44
N ILE A 317 -46.46 4.31 7.32
CA ILE A 317 -47.53 4.03 6.34
C ILE A 317 -48.63 3.21 7.00
N GLU A 318 -48.25 2.15 7.71
CA GLU A 318 -49.20 1.26 8.36
C GLU A 318 -49.93 1.95 9.52
N TRP A 319 -49.19 2.71 10.34
CA TRP A 319 -49.76 3.52 11.42
C TRP A 319 -50.79 4.53 10.91
N ASN A 320 -50.53 5.17 9.76
CA ASN A 320 -51.45 6.11 9.13
C ASN A 320 -52.71 5.43 8.55
N LYS A 321 -52.58 4.22 7.99
CA LYS A 321 -53.73 3.43 7.52
C LYS A 321 -54.64 3.05 8.69
N LEU A 322 -54.07 2.47 9.75
CA LEU A 322 -54.81 2.15 10.97
C LEU A 322 -55.48 3.40 11.55
N GLY A 323 -54.78 4.54 11.57
CA GLY A 323 -55.36 5.82 12.00
C GLY A 323 -56.53 6.31 11.14
N ALA A 324 -56.50 6.06 9.83
CA ALA A 324 -57.61 6.37 8.92
C ALA A 324 -58.81 5.45 9.18
N GLU A 325 -58.57 4.15 9.38
CA GLU A 325 -59.62 3.19 9.74
C GLU A 325 -60.26 3.51 11.10
N ILE A 326 -59.45 3.86 12.10
CA ILE A 326 -59.93 4.33 13.42
C ILE A 326 -60.85 5.53 13.25
N ARG A 327 -60.49 6.51 12.40
CA ARG A 327 -61.34 7.69 12.15
C ARG A 327 -62.67 7.30 11.47
N LEU A 328 -62.64 6.37 10.52
CA LEU A 328 -63.83 5.88 9.84
C LEU A 328 -64.77 5.15 10.81
N VAL A 329 -64.23 4.25 11.65
CA VAL A 329 -65.02 3.51 12.65
C VAL A 329 -65.58 4.46 13.71
N LYS A 330 -64.79 5.43 14.21
CA LYS A 330 -65.27 6.47 15.12
C LYS A 330 -66.41 7.30 14.51
N SER A 331 -66.29 7.67 13.24
CA SER A 331 -67.35 8.39 12.53
C SER A 331 -68.62 7.53 12.37
N ALA A 332 -68.47 6.23 12.10
CA ALA A 332 -69.59 5.31 11.99
C ALA A 332 -70.34 5.18 13.33
N ILE A 333 -69.61 4.98 14.44
CA ILE A 333 -70.15 4.96 15.81
C ILE A 333 -70.86 6.27 16.14
N SER A 334 -70.25 7.43 15.85
CA SER A 334 -70.86 8.75 16.11
C SER A 334 -72.12 9.01 15.26
N SER A 335 -72.33 8.26 14.19
CA SER A 335 -73.52 8.36 13.32
C SER A 335 -74.54 7.23 13.56
N ALA A 336 -74.33 6.40 14.58
CA ALA A 336 -75.12 5.19 14.82
C ALA A 336 -76.63 5.47 14.97
N ASP A 337 -76.99 6.49 15.76
CA ASP A 337 -78.40 6.89 15.95
C ASP A 337 -79.07 7.34 14.64
N LYS A 338 -78.34 8.06 13.79
CA LYS A 338 -78.82 8.52 12.48
C LYS A 338 -78.94 7.38 11.46
N ARG A 339 -78.23 6.27 11.67
CA ARG A 339 -78.19 5.10 10.78
C ARG A 339 -79.11 3.97 11.23
N GLY A 340 -79.74 4.08 12.40
CA GLY A 340 -80.62 3.04 12.95
C GLY A 340 -79.88 1.73 13.26
N LEU A 341 -78.59 1.79 13.62
CA LEU A 341 -77.80 0.60 13.96
C LEU A 341 -78.35 -0.08 15.21
N THR A 342 -78.40 -1.41 15.22
CA THR A 342 -78.80 -2.21 16.38
C THR A 342 -77.73 -2.16 17.49
N PRO A 343 -78.08 -2.41 18.76
CA PRO A 343 -77.10 -2.47 19.86
C PRO A 343 -75.97 -3.49 19.65
N VAL A 344 -76.26 -4.58 18.91
CA VAL A 344 -75.28 -5.61 18.58
C VAL A 344 -74.26 -5.08 17.56
N GLU A 345 -74.71 -4.37 16.53
CA GLU A 345 -73.84 -3.77 15.52
C GLU A 345 -72.97 -2.65 16.10
N LEU A 346 -73.51 -1.86 17.03
CA LEU A 346 -72.75 -0.84 17.75
C LEU A 346 -71.60 -1.46 18.57
N LYS A 347 -71.90 -2.51 19.35
CA LYS A 347 -70.91 -3.23 20.16
C LYS A 347 -69.81 -3.88 19.31
N GLU A 348 -70.16 -4.35 18.11
CA GLU A 348 -69.17 -4.90 17.17
C GLU A 348 -68.25 -3.81 16.59
N LEU A 349 -68.77 -2.62 16.29
CA LEU A 349 -67.96 -1.47 15.88
C LEU A 349 -67.04 -0.99 17.01
N GLU A 350 -67.50 -0.99 18.26
CA GLU A 350 -66.67 -0.68 19.44
C GLU A 350 -65.54 -1.68 19.62
N ARG A 351 -65.84 -2.99 19.52
CA ARG A 351 -64.83 -4.06 19.58
C ARG A 351 -63.79 -3.92 18.47
N ARG A 352 -64.24 -3.59 17.25
CA ARG A 352 -63.35 -3.32 16.11
C ARG A 352 -62.49 -2.08 16.34
N LEU A 353 -63.05 -1.01 16.91
CA LEU A 353 -62.32 0.21 17.26
C LEU A 353 -61.21 -0.09 18.26
N GLU A 354 -61.51 -0.85 19.33
CA GLU A 354 -60.52 -1.26 20.33
C GLU A 354 -59.42 -2.12 19.72
N GLY A 355 -59.79 -3.09 18.85
CA GLY A 355 -58.84 -3.91 18.09
C GLY A 355 -57.87 -3.07 17.26
N LEU A 356 -58.40 -2.08 16.51
CA LEU A 356 -57.59 -1.17 15.68
C LEU A 356 -56.69 -0.25 16.51
N ILE A 357 -57.16 0.26 17.66
CA ILE A 357 -56.34 1.08 18.58
C ILE A 357 -55.19 0.24 19.14
N ASN A 358 -55.48 -1.00 19.57
CA ASN A 358 -54.47 -1.93 20.06
C ASN A 358 -53.44 -2.25 18.97
N GLU A 359 -53.87 -2.51 17.75
CA GLU A 359 -52.97 -2.75 16.62
C GLU A 359 -52.12 -1.52 16.30
N GLN A 360 -52.71 -0.32 16.26
CA GLN A 360 -51.98 0.93 16.04
C GLN A 360 -50.91 1.18 17.12
N SER A 361 -51.22 0.87 18.38
CA SER A 361 -50.27 0.99 19.49
C SER A 361 -49.08 0.04 19.37
N ARG A 362 -49.27 -1.13 18.73
CA ARG A 362 -48.20 -2.08 18.42
C ARG A 362 -47.35 -1.62 17.24
N THR A 363 -47.94 -0.90 16.27
CA THR A 363 -47.28 -0.41 15.05
C THR A 363 -46.43 0.85 15.32
N ILE A 364 -45.41 0.71 16.16
CA ILE A 364 -44.38 1.73 16.41
C ILE A 364 -42.98 1.15 16.14
N ILE A 365 -42.04 2.01 15.74
CA ILE A 365 -40.71 1.60 15.27
C ILE A 365 -39.92 0.80 16.33
N SER A 366 -40.11 1.12 17.61
CA SER A 366 -39.48 0.44 18.74
C SER A 366 -39.94 -1.02 18.88
N ASN A 367 -41.15 -1.34 18.41
CA ASN A 367 -41.78 -2.66 18.53
C ASN A 367 -41.49 -3.58 17.35
N ILE A 368 -40.79 -3.11 16.31
CA ILE A 368 -40.32 -3.99 15.22
C ILE A 368 -39.38 -5.04 15.81
N SER A 369 -39.66 -6.31 15.50
CA SER A 369 -38.87 -7.47 15.90
C SER A 369 -37.39 -7.34 15.49
N VAL A 370 -36.51 -7.98 16.25
CA VAL A 370 -35.07 -7.97 15.94
C VAL A 370 -34.81 -8.70 14.62
N GLU A 371 -35.56 -9.75 14.33
CA GLU A 371 -35.52 -10.54 13.10
C GLU A 371 -35.84 -9.68 11.88
N ASP A 372 -36.88 -8.84 11.94
CA ASP A 372 -37.24 -7.95 10.84
C ASP A 372 -36.19 -6.86 10.61
N ARG A 373 -35.61 -6.32 11.71
CA ARG A 373 -34.49 -5.37 11.60
C ARG A 373 -33.30 -6.00 10.88
N GLN A 374 -32.94 -7.23 11.24
CA GLN A 374 -31.87 -7.98 10.57
C GLN A 374 -32.19 -8.29 9.11
N ARG A 375 -33.43 -8.70 8.81
CA ARG A 375 -33.88 -9.00 7.45
C ARG A 375 -33.77 -7.77 6.54
N PHE A 376 -34.26 -6.61 6.99
CA PHE A 376 -34.16 -5.37 6.22
C PHE A 376 -32.73 -4.88 6.06
N TYR A 377 -31.90 -5.01 7.10
CA TYR A 377 -30.47 -4.74 7.00
C TYR A 377 -29.81 -5.58 5.89
N ARG A 378 -30.11 -6.88 5.82
CA ARG A 378 -29.58 -7.78 4.77
C ARG A 378 -30.08 -7.44 3.37
N LYS A 379 -31.34 -7.02 3.23
CA LYS A 379 -31.89 -6.52 1.96
C LYS A 379 -31.10 -5.31 1.44
N VAL A 380 -30.85 -4.35 2.32
CA VAL A 380 -30.06 -3.14 2.01
C VAL A 380 -28.62 -3.49 1.66
N LEU A 381 -27.99 -4.39 2.43
CA LEU A 381 -26.66 -4.89 2.15
C LEU A 381 -26.58 -5.53 0.76
N ASN A 382 -27.51 -6.43 0.42
CA ASN A 382 -27.59 -7.08 -0.89
C ASN A 382 -27.71 -6.06 -2.03
N PHE A 383 -28.58 -5.05 -1.86
CA PHE A 383 -28.73 -3.96 -2.83
C PHE A 383 -27.41 -3.22 -3.07
N ILE A 384 -26.73 -2.79 -2.00
CA ILE A 384 -25.47 -2.04 -2.11
C ILE A 384 -24.38 -2.90 -2.74
N VAL A 385 -24.30 -4.19 -2.37
CA VAL A 385 -23.37 -5.15 -2.98
C VAL A 385 -23.59 -5.23 -4.49
N LYS A 386 -24.83 -5.46 -4.94
CA LYS A 386 -25.15 -5.52 -6.37
C LYS A 386 -24.75 -4.24 -7.10
N LYS A 387 -25.00 -3.07 -6.51
CA LYS A 387 -24.61 -1.78 -7.11
C LYS A 387 -23.12 -1.62 -7.32
N PHE A 388 -22.29 -2.07 -6.38
CA PHE A 388 -20.84 -2.09 -6.58
C PHE A 388 -20.42 -3.08 -7.66
N GLU A 389 -20.97 -4.30 -7.62
CA GLU A 389 -20.65 -5.37 -8.60
C GLU A 389 -21.08 -5.01 -10.03
N GLU A 390 -22.14 -4.22 -10.20
CA GLU A 390 -22.57 -3.66 -11.49
C GLU A 390 -21.68 -2.50 -11.97
N ALA A 391 -21.29 -1.60 -11.06
CA ALA A 391 -20.54 -0.39 -11.41
C ALA A 391 -19.07 -0.65 -11.69
N VAL A 392 -18.43 -1.55 -10.93
CA VAL A 392 -17.00 -1.87 -11.03
C VAL A 392 -16.83 -3.20 -11.77
N PRO A 393 -16.26 -3.22 -12.98
CA PRO A 393 -16.02 -4.46 -13.72
C PRO A 393 -15.19 -5.48 -12.93
N ASN A 394 -15.48 -6.77 -13.12
CA ASN A 394 -14.78 -7.89 -12.50
C ASN A 394 -14.73 -7.85 -10.96
N SER A 395 -15.64 -7.09 -10.33
CA SER A 395 -15.61 -6.90 -8.89
C SER A 395 -16.46 -7.92 -8.13
N LYS A 396 -16.04 -8.21 -6.91
CA LYS A 396 -16.80 -8.99 -5.93
C LYS A 396 -16.68 -8.34 -4.56
N VAL A 397 -17.82 -8.09 -3.91
CA VAL A 397 -17.80 -7.67 -2.50
C VAL A 397 -17.61 -8.91 -1.63
N VAL A 398 -16.47 -8.98 -0.94
CA VAL A 398 -16.06 -10.18 -0.20
C VAL A 398 -16.27 -10.05 1.31
N SER A 399 -16.34 -8.83 1.84
CA SER A 399 -16.50 -8.64 3.28
C SER A 399 -17.10 -7.28 3.64
N GLN A 400 -17.65 -7.24 4.85
CA GLN A 400 -17.96 -6.03 5.58
C GLN A 400 -17.12 -6.01 6.86
N GLY A 401 -16.03 -5.25 6.82
CA GLY A 401 -14.99 -5.19 7.85
C GLY A 401 -13.80 -6.11 7.54
N THR A 402 -13.16 -6.60 8.59
CA THR A 402 -11.97 -7.45 8.50
C THR A 402 -12.23 -8.72 7.68
N PHE A 403 -11.26 -9.12 6.85
CA PHE A 403 -11.32 -10.37 6.08
C PHE A 403 -9.95 -11.00 5.85
N PHE A 404 -9.95 -12.25 5.41
CA PHE A 404 -8.75 -13.03 5.13
C PHE A 404 -8.68 -13.39 3.64
N ALA A 405 -7.53 -13.18 3.02
CA ALA A 405 -7.27 -13.63 1.66
C ALA A 405 -6.01 -14.51 1.61
N LYS A 406 -6.02 -15.50 0.71
CA LYS A 406 -4.90 -16.40 0.45
C LYS A 406 -4.32 -16.09 -0.92
N VAL A 407 -3.02 -15.85 -0.96
CA VAL A 407 -2.23 -15.71 -2.18
C VAL A 407 -1.12 -16.75 -2.12
N GLN A 408 -1.11 -17.66 -3.08
CA GLN A 408 -0.25 -18.86 -3.02
C GLN A 408 -0.43 -19.60 -1.68
N ASN A 409 0.64 -19.72 -0.88
CA ASN A 409 0.64 -20.42 0.40
C ASN A 409 0.48 -19.49 1.62
N GLU A 410 0.35 -18.19 1.39
CA GLU A 410 0.31 -17.18 2.45
C GLU A 410 -1.12 -16.67 2.67
N VAL A 411 -1.56 -16.67 3.94
CA VAL A 411 -2.85 -16.10 4.36
C VAL A 411 -2.60 -14.75 5.00
N ILE A 412 -3.36 -13.74 4.56
CA ILE A 412 -3.22 -12.35 4.96
C ILE A 412 -4.55 -11.88 5.54
N GLU A 413 -4.50 -11.24 6.71
CA GLU A 413 -5.64 -10.51 7.27
C GLU A 413 -5.63 -9.05 6.80
N PHE A 414 -6.74 -8.59 6.26
CA PHE A 414 -7.01 -7.19 6.00
C PHE A 414 -7.92 -6.67 7.12
N ASN A 415 -7.32 -6.10 8.16
CA ASN A 415 -8.02 -5.62 9.34
C ASN A 415 -8.61 -4.23 9.09
N VAL A 416 -9.92 -4.07 9.27
CA VAL A 416 -10.62 -2.79 9.08
C VAL A 416 -11.11 -2.26 10.43
N PRO A 417 -10.43 -1.27 11.02
CA PRO A 417 -10.84 -0.71 12.31
C PRO A 417 -12.23 -0.08 12.25
N LYS A 418 -13.00 -0.20 13.34
CA LYS A 418 -14.40 0.24 13.42
C LYS A 418 -14.61 1.73 13.74
N HIS A 419 -13.57 2.54 13.70
CA HIS A 419 -13.63 3.98 14.03
C HIS A 419 -13.12 4.84 12.87
N LEU A 420 -13.38 6.14 12.95
CA LEU A 420 -12.95 7.13 11.97
C LEU A 420 -11.88 8.10 12.51
N ARG A 421 -11.42 7.91 13.76
CA ARG A 421 -10.45 8.80 14.41
C ARG A 421 -9.09 8.68 13.72
N VAL A 422 -8.57 9.79 13.20
CA VAL A 422 -7.19 9.90 12.72
C VAL A 422 -6.24 9.84 13.91
N SER A 423 -5.26 8.93 13.86
CA SER A 423 -4.28 8.72 14.93
C SER A 423 -2.97 8.20 14.36
N ASP A 424 -1.85 8.66 14.92
CA ASP A 424 -0.53 8.09 14.64
C ASP A 424 -0.24 6.81 15.45
N GLY A 425 -1.06 6.49 16.45
CA GLY A 425 -0.98 5.27 17.25
C GLY A 425 -1.63 4.04 16.63
N LEU A 426 -2.10 4.12 15.37
CA LEU A 426 -2.90 3.07 14.74
C LEU A 426 -2.17 1.72 14.68
N LEU A 427 -0.87 1.71 14.36
CA LEU A 427 -0.06 0.49 14.36
C LEU A 427 0.02 -0.09 15.79
N ALA A 428 0.40 0.75 16.76
CA ALA A 428 0.58 0.35 18.14
C ALA A 428 -0.70 -0.26 18.76
N GLU A 429 -1.87 0.34 18.52
CA GLU A 429 -3.17 -0.15 19.02
C GLU A 429 -3.51 -1.56 18.52
N ASN A 430 -3.05 -1.93 17.32
CA ASN A 430 -3.30 -3.24 16.74
C ASN A 430 -2.24 -4.27 17.15
N VAL A 431 -0.96 -3.87 17.16
CA VAL A 431 0.16 -4.75 17.57
C VAL A 431 0.07 -5.16 19.04
N LYS A 432 -0.50 -4.32 19.93
CA LYS A 432 -0.77 -4.69 21.34
C LYS A 432 -1.64 -5.94 21.49
N LYS A 433 -2.42 -6.29 20.46
CA LYS A 433 -3.29 -7.49 20.45
C LYS A 433 -2.56 -8.75 19.99
N HIS A 434 -1.28 -8.66 19.61
CA HIS A 434 -0.47 -9.78 19.10
C HIS A 434 -0.42 -10.96 20.07
N GLY A 435 0.06 -10.75 21.30
CA GLY A 435 0.27 -11.82 22.29
C GLY A 435 -0.98 -12.69 22.52
N PRO A 436 -2.13 -12.10 22.88
CA PRO A 436 -3.37 -12.87 23.05
C PRO A 436 -3.78 -13.66 21.80
N ARG A 437 -3.55 -13.12 20.60
CA ARG A 437 -3.91 -13.81 19.34
C ARG A 437 -2.98 -14.98 19.01
N VAL A 438 -1.68 -14.86 19.34
CA VAL A 438 -0.72 -15.97 19.24
C VAL A 438 -1.15 -17.11 20.18
N LEU A 439 -1.48 -16.79 21.44
CA LEU A 439 -1.92 -17.79 22.43
C LEU A 439 -3.21 -18.51 22.03
N LEU A 440 -4.11 -17.84 21.30
CA LEU A 440 -5.35 -18.42 20.79
C LEU A 440 -5.20 -19.11 19.42
N GLY A 441 -4.02 -19.08 18.81
CA GLY A 441 -3.79 -19.62 17.46
C GLY A 441 -4.56 -18.90 16.36
N ASP A 442 -5.01 -17.66 16.59
CA ASP A 442 -5.84 -16.87 15.67
C ASP A 442 -5.07 -15.66 15.10
N ILE A 443 -3.87 -15.93 14.58
CA ILE A 443 -3.05 -14.92 13.93
C ILE A 443 -2.42 -15.44 12.64
N PRO A 444 -2.63 -14.78 11.49
CA PRO A 444 -1.91 -15.11 10.27
C PRO A 444 -0.49 -14.56 10.31
N LYS A 445 0.35 -14.98 9.35
CA LYS A 445 1.72 -14.46 9.20
C LYS A 445 1.77 -12.97 8.84
N THR A 446 0.70 -12.41 8.28
CA THR A 446 0.62 -10.99 7.90
C THR A 446 -0.74 -10.38 8.21
N VAL A 447 -0.73 -9.21 8.84
CA VAL A 447 -1.90 -8.36 9.13
C VAL A 447 -1.70 -6.98 8.51
N ILE A 448 -2.64 -6.55 7.67
CA ILE A 448 -2.65 -5.23 7.03
C ILE A 448 -3.84 -4.42 7.55
N ILE A 449 -3.55 -3.32 8.25
CA ILE A 449 -4.52 -2.43 8.88
C ILE A 449 -4.98 -1.39 7.84
N CYS A 450 -6.25 -1.44 7.48
CA CYS A 450 -6.89 -0.64 6.44
C CYS A 450 -7.87 0.38 7.07
N HIS A 451 -7.33 1.41 7.73
CA HIS A 451 -8.15 2.49 8.29
C HIS A 451 -8.52 3.52 7.20
N PRO A 452 -9.76 4.03 7.15
CA PRO A 452 -10.23 4.93 6.08
C PRO A 452 -9.50 6.28 6.01
N TYR A 453 -8.83 6.68 7.10
CA TYR A 453 -8.05 7.92 7.22
C TYR A 453 -6.67 7.66 7.85
N ALA A 454 -5.98 6.59 7.43
CA ALA A 454 -4.61 6.31 7.87
C ALA A 454 -3.65 7.42 7.40
N LEU A 455 -2.67 7.78 8.23
CA LEU A 455 -1.76 8.87 7.94
C LEU A 455 -0.66 8.52 6.93
N ASN A 456 -0.13 7.30 7.02
CA ASN A 456 1.02 6.85 6.25
C ASN A 456 1.15 5.33 6.28
N MET A 457 2.05 4.80 5.45
CA MET A 457 2.51 3.42 5.58
C MET A 457 3.37 3.29 6.85
N ARG A 458 3.05 2.26 7.65
CA ARG A 458 3.86 1.82 8.79
C ARG A 458 4.02 0.30 8.73
N PHE A 459 5.13 -0.19 9.26
CA PHE A 459 5.48 -1.61 9.27
C PHE A 459 6.15 -1.96 10.61
N THR A 460 5.82 -3.12 11.16
CA THR A 460 6.66 -3.76 12.19
C THR A 460 6.52 -5.29 12.16
N VAL A 461 7.51 -6.00 12.68
CA VAL A 461 7.48 -7.46 12.82
C VAL A 461 7.44 -7.85 14.29
N ARG A 462 6.71 -8.91 14.62
CA ARG A 462 6.75 -9.53 15.95
C ARG A 462 7.18 -10.97 15.84
N GLU A 463 8.02 -11.40 16.76
CA GLU A 463 8.36 -12.81 16.87
C GLU A 463 7.10 -13.63 17.17
N SER A 464 7.07 -14.83 16.62
CA SER A 464 6.04 -15.84 16.85
C SER A 464 6.68 -17.22 16.75
N VAL A 465 5.91 -18.27 17.02
CA VAL A 465 6.37 -19.66 16.96
C VAL A 465 5.72 -20.32 15.75
N VAL A 466 6.51 -21.01 14.93
CA VAL A 466 5.99 -21.87 13.83
C VAL A 466 5.67 -23.27 14.34
N GLU A 467 5.04 -24.09 13.49
CA GLU A 467 4.87 -25.52 13.76
C GLU A 467 6.22 -26.17 14.15
N ASN A 468 6.22 -26.99 15.20
CA ASN A 468 7.38 -27.66 15.81
C ASN A 468 8.27 -26.78 16.72
N GLY A 469 7.78 -25.62 17.19
CA GLY A 469 8.45 -24.85 18.24
C GLY A 469 9.62 -23.97 17.75
N GLN A 470 9.85 -23.87 16.44
CA GLN A 470 10.88 -22.99 15.89
C GLN A 470 10.42 -21.53 15.90
N ARG A 471 11.38 -20.60 16.00
CA ARG A 471 11.12 -19.16 15.88
C ARG A 471 10.65 -18.81 14.47
N GLY A 472 9.58 -18.02 14.38
CA GLY A 472 9.08 -17.38 13.16
C GLY A 472 8.58 -15.97 13.45
N SER A 473 7.76 -15.42 12.57
CA SER A 473 7.35 -14.03 12.71
C SER A 473 6.00 -13.67 12.10
N VAL A 474 5.37 -12.63 12.65
CA VAL A 474 4.15 -12.01 12.15
C VAL A 474 4.45 -10.57 11.73
N GLN A 475 4.03 -10.20 10.52
CA GLN A 475 4.18 -8.86 9.98
C GLN A 475 2.91 -8.04 10.18
N PHE A 476 3.07 -6.79 10.61
CA PHE A 476 1.99 -5.82 10.71
C PHE A 476 2.27 -4.63 9.81
N TYR A 477 1.29 -4.26 9.00
CA TYR A 477 1.35 -3.10 8.12
C TYR A 477 0.16 -2.16 8.41
N VAL A 478 0.36 -0.86 8.22
CA VAL A 478 -0.71 0.12 8.04
C VAL A 478 -0.73 0.52 6.57
N ALA A 479 -1.87 0.40 5.91
CA ALA A 479 -2.03 0.84 4.54
C ALA A 479 -2.33 2.35 4.48
N PRO A 480 -1.57 3.17 3.73
CA PRO A 480 -1.89 4.57 3.50
C PRO A 480 -3.21 4.70 2.72
N ILE A 481 -3.78 5.89 2.68
CA ILE A 481 -5.01 6.16 1.92
C ILE A 481 -4.69 6.68 0.50
N ALA A 482 -5.53 6.33 -0.46
CA ALA A 482 -5.33 6.66 -1.88
C ALA A 482 -6.02 7.97 -2.31
N VAL A 483 -5.52 9.11 -1.82
CA VAL A 483 -6.05 10.46 -2.12
C VAL A 483 -4.98 11.39 -2.69
N ASP A 484 -5.38 12.43 -3.42
CA ASP A 484 -4.47 13.47 -3.91
C ASP A 484 -4.25 14.53 -2.83
N ASP A 485 -3.19 14.39 -2.05
CA ASP A 485 -2.88 15.28 -0.93
C ASP A 485 -2.62 16.72 -1.39
N LYS A 486 -1.87 16.92 -2.48
CA LYS A 486 -1.55 18.26 -3.00
C LYS A 486 -2.82 19.03 -3.34
N PHE A 487 -3.71 18.41 -4.12
CA PHE A 487 -4.99 19.02 -4.47
C PHE A 487 -5.86 19.28 -3.23
N LEU A 488 -5.89 18.35 -2.27
CA LEU A 488 -6.69 18.50 -1.05
C LEU A 488 -6.14 19.60 -0.14
N VAL A 489 -4.82 19.76 0.02
CA VAL A 489 -4.22 20.88 0.78
C VAL A 489 -4.60 22.22 0.18
N GLU A 490 -4.62 22.33 -1.16
CA GLU A 490 -4.99 23.57 -1.86
C GLU A 490 -6.49 23.90 -1.78
N THR A 491 -7.34 22.88 -1.62
CA THR A 491 -8.80 23.03 -1.77
C THR A 491 -9.57 22.96 -0.44
N LEU A 492 -8.96 22.42 0.61
CA LEU A 492 -9.57 22.24 1.92
C LEU A 492 -9.06 23.28 2.91
N GLU A 493 -9.88 23.56 3.92
CA GLU A 493 -9.48 24.31 5.11
C GLU A 493 -9.15 23.33 6.25
N ASP A 494 -8.18 23.69 7.08
CA ASP A 494 -7.88 22.92 8.30
C ASP A 494 -9.07 22.99 9.26
N SER A 495 -9.56 21.83 9.70
CA SER A 495 -10.83 21.72 10.42
C SER A 495 -10.95 20.43 11.21
N GLY A 496 -12.10 20.27 11.88
CA GLY A 496 -12.45 19.05 12.61
C GLY A 496 -12.66 17.79 11.75
N HIS A 497 -12.77 17.89 10.42
CA HIS A 497 -13.08 16.75 9.55
C HIS A 497 -11.92 15.73 9.50
N PRO A 498 -12.18 14.41 9.54
CA PRO A 498 -11.12 13.40 9.49
C PRO A 498 -10.16 13.53 8.30
N ILE A 499 -10.65 13.80 7.09
CA ILE A 499 -9.76 13.99 5.94
C ILE A 499 -8.87 15.24 6.09
N ALA A 500 -9.39 16.35 6.64
CA ALA A 500 -8.62 17.56 6.89
C ALA A 500 -7.52 17.28 7.91
N LYS A 501 -7.88 16.66 9.04
CA LYS A 501 -6.93 16.23 10.08
C LYS A 501 -5.84 15.31 9.55
N ALA A 502 -6.16 14.46 8.57
CA ALA A 502 -5.17 13.61 7.94
C ALA A 502 -4.24 14.43 7.05
N VAL A 503 -4.80 15.17 6.08
CA VAL A 503 -4.04 15.90 5.05
C VAL A 503 -3.17 17.03 5.62
N PHE A 504 -3.64 17.75 6.63
CA PHE A 504 -2.87 18.80 7.30
C PHE A 504 -1.88 18.27 8.35
N ASN A 505 -1.83 16.96 8.59
CA ASN A 505 -0.82 16.38 9.46
C ASN A 505 0.55 16.39 8.77
N GLY A 506 1.59 16.92 9.43
CA GLY A 506 2.94 16.99 8.87
C GLY A 506 3.54 15.64 8.44
N GLN A 507 3.07 14.51 8.99
CA GLN A 507 3.56 13.18 8.63
C GLN A 507 2.75 12.48 7.51
N PHE A 508 1.68 13.12 7.02
CA PHE A 508 0.76 12.52 6.06
C PHE A 508 1.47 12.19 4.75
N LYS A 509 1.27 10.96 4.26
CA LYS A 509 1.74 10.52 2.96
C LYS A 509 0.73 9.55 2.36
N PRO A 510 -0.05 9.96 1.34
CA PRO A 510 -0.95 9.06 0.66
C PRO A 510 -0.19 8.10 -0.26
N GLY A 511 -0.82 6.99 -0.60
CA GLY A 511 -0.20 5.96 -1.43
C GLY A 511 -1.09 4.74 -1.61
N VAL A 512 -0.54 3.74 -2.28
CA VAL A 512 -1.12 2.40 -2.40
C VAL A 512 -0.03 1.38 -2.07
N LEU A 513 -0.43 0.19 -1.62
CA LEU A 513 0.52 -0.89 -1.33
C LEU A 513 0.47 -1.92 -2.45
N ARG A 514 1.64 -2.38 -2.91
CA ARG A 514 1.75 -3.59 -3.72
C ARG A 514 2.32 -4.72 -2.89
N LEU A 515 1.54 -5.80 -2.77
CA LEU A 515 1.95 -7.04 -2.14
C LEU A 515 2.70 -7.86 -3.18
N ASN A 516 3.99 -8.06 -2.97
CA ASN A 516 4.92 -8.68 -3.92
C ASN A 516 5.43 -10.00 -3.33
N PHE A 517 5.03 -11.12 -3.94
CA PHE A 517 5.39 -12.45 -3.49
C PHE A 517 6.58 -12.94 -4.32
N THR A 518 7.77 -12.92 -3.73
CA THR A 518 9.02 -13.32 -4.38
C THR A 518 9.77 -14.31 -3.51
N ASN A 519 10.25 -15.41 -4.09
CA ASN A 519 11.00 -16.45 -3.35
C ASN A 519 10.19 -17.02 -2.16
N GLY A 520 8.87 -17.10 -2.28
CA GLY A 520 7.99 -17.53 -1.18
C GLY A 520 7.88 -16.53 -0.01
N MET A 521 8.43 -15.31 -0.15
CA MET A 521 8.35 -14.24 0.83
C MET A 521 7.39 -13.15 0.37
N LEU A 522 6.55 -12.65 1.28
CA LEU A 522 5.76 -11.44 1.05
C LEU A 522 6.61 -10.21 1.36
N ASN A 523 6.84 -9.38 0.34
CA ASN A 523 7.37 -8.04 0.44
C ASN A 523 6.25 -7.03 0.14
N VAL A 524 6.25 -5.88 0.82
CA VAL A 524 5.23 -4.83 0.61
C VAL A 524 5.92 -3.57 0.10
N ASP A 525 5.51 -3.12 -1.09
CA ASP A 525 6.04 -1.92 -1.71
C ASP A 525 5.07 -0.74 -1.48
N ASP A 526 5.57 0.37 -0.94
CA ASP A 526 4.81 1.62 -0.72
C ASP A 526 4.94 2.54 -1.95
N ILE A 527 3.85 2.67 -2.71
CA ILE A 527 3.83 3.42 -3.96
C ILE A 527 3.14 4.76 -3.72
N SER A 528 3.89 5.84 -3.92
CA SER A 528 3.36 7.20 -3.83
C SER A 528 2.35 7.49 -4.94
N ILE A 529 1.37 8.36 -4.65
CA ILE A 529 0.38 8.78 -5.66
C ILE A 529 1.05 9.44 -6.86
N ASP A 530 2.12 10.22 -6.65
CA ASP A 530 2.90 10.86 -7.71
C ASP A 530 3.53 9.85 -8.68
N ALA A 531 4.01 8.70 -8.17
CA ALA A 531 4.66 7.67 -8.98
C ALA A 531 3.69 6.86 -9.86
N LEU A 532 2.38 6.94 -9.62
CA LEU A 532 1.40 6.17 -10.38
C LEU A 532 1.24 6.69 -11.83
N PRO A 533 1.23 5.83 -12.85
CA PRO A 533 1.05 6.23 -14.24
C PRO A 533 -0.32 6.87 -14.50
N ARG A 534 -0.36 7.92 -15.32
CA ARG A 534 -1.60 8.60 -15.75
C ARG A 534 -2.30 7.92 -16.94
N TYR A 535 -1.57 7.10 -17.68
CA TYR A 535 -2.03 6.45 -18.90
C TYR A 535 -1.42 5.06 -19.00
N ALA A 536 -2.19 4.08 -19.48
CA ALA A 536 -1.64 2.84 -19.99
C ALA A 536 -0.83 3.18 -21.25
N LYS A 537 0.51 3.24 -21.18
CA LYS A 537 1.32 3.31 -22.41
C LYS A 537 0.99 2.09 -23.28
N LYS A 538 0.88 2.28 -24.61
CA LYS A 538 0.77 1.16 -25.58
C LYS A 538 1.83 0.13 -25.23
N SER A 539 1.39 -1.10 -24.96
CA SER A 539 2.21 -2.19 -24.44
C SER A 539 3.61 -2.19 -25.06
N ILE A 540 4.61 -1.83 -24.24
CA ILE A 540 5.94 -2.38 -24.44
C ILE A 540 5.72 -3.87 -24.22
N LYS A 541 6.00 -4.66 -25.26
CA LYS A 541 5.79 -6.10 -25.26
C LYS A 541 6.24 -6.65 -23.90
N ALA A 542 5.33 -7.29 -23.18
CA ALA A 542 5.64 -8.12 -22.04
C ALA A 542 6.47 -9.31 -22.57
N ASN A 543 7.76 -9.07 -22.83
CA ASN A 543 8.72 -10.15 -22.92
C ASN A 543 8.79 -10.72 -21.50
N GLY A 544 8.49 -12.00 -21.37
CA GLY A 544 8.18 -12.69 -20.12
C GLY A 544 9.32 -12.85 -19.11
N SER A 545 10.19 -11.86 -18.96
CA SER A 545 11.20 -11.78 -17.90
C SER A 545 11.62 -10.32 -17.66
N GLY A 546 11.58 -9.85 -16.40
CA GLY A 546 12.26 -8.60 -16.00
C GLY A 546 11.66 -7.78 -14.84
N GLY A 547 10.98 -8.39 -13.87
CA GLY A 547 10.72 -7.77 -12.55
C GLY A 547 9.59 -6.74 -12.46
N THR A 548 9.04 -6.55 -11.25
CA THR A 548 7.89 -5.66 -10.97
C THR A 548 8.13 -4.21 -11.43
N TYR A 549 9.37 -3.73 -11.43
CA TYR A 549 9.73 -2.32 -11.69
C TYR A 549 10.71 -2.13 -12.86
N PHE A 550 10.45 -2.73 -14.01
CA PHE A 550 11.31 -2.74 -15.22
C PHE A 550 12.09 -1.44 -15.56
N ASP A 551 11.52 -0.25 -15.33
CA ASP A 551 12.12 1.03 -15.74
C ASP A 551 12.87 1.77 -14.61
N GLY A 552 12.77 1.33 -13.36
CA GLY A 552 13.29 2.04 -12.19
C GLY A 552 14.62 1.45 -11.69
N LYS A 553 15.67 2.28 -11.60
CA LYS A 553 16.95 1.94 -10.95
C LYS A 553 16.96 2.33 -9.48
N TYR A 554 17.72 1.61 -8.66
CA TYR A 554 17.73 1.73 -7.20
C TYR A 554 19.15 1.81 -6.61
N ILE A 555 19.34 2.71 -5.66
CA ILE A 555 20.47 2.69 -4.72
C ILE A 555 20.04 1.83 -3.53
N TRP A 556 20.76 0.75 -3.26
CA TRP A 556 20.42 -0.20 -2.20
C TRP A 556 21.29 -0.05 -0.97
N VAL A 557 20.64 0.06 0.19
CA VAL A 557 21.26 0.15 1.51
C VAL A 557 20.97 -1.13 2.29
N MET A 558 21.99 -1.94 2.55
CA MET A 558 21.92 -3.06 3.48
C MET A 558 22.17 -2.57 4.90
N THR A 559 21.24 -2.85 5.80
CA THR A 559 21.38 -2.58 7.22
C THR A 559 21.48 -3.91 7.97
N ALA A 560 22.55 -4.05 8.74
CA ALA A 560 22.70 -5.05 9.80
C ALA A 560 22.80 -4.28 11.13
N THR A 561 22.22 -4.78 12.22
CA THR A 561 22.40 -4.15 13.53
C THR A 561 22.59 -5.22 14.58
N ASP A 562 23.27 -4.85 15.66
CA ASP A 562 23.53 -5.70 16.81
C ASP A 562 24.02 -7.11 16.44
N PRO A 563 25.10 -7.27 15.62
CA PRO A 563 25.70 -8.58 15.41
C PRO A 563 26.14 -9.26 16.71
N HIS A 564 26.44 -8.46 17.74
CA HIS A 564 26.83 -8.85 19.10
C HIS A 564 27.78 -10.05 19.16
N PHE A 565 28.94 -9.91 18.53
CA PHE A 565 30.03 -10.88 18.69
C PHE A 565 30.35 -11.06 20.18
N GLY A 566 30.53 -12.31 20.61
CA GLY A 566 30.65 -12.70 22.02
C GLY A 566 29.34 -13.06 22.72
N SER A 567 28.18 -12.66 22.19
CA SER A 567 26.89 -12.95 22.83
C SER A 567 26.58 -14.45 22.82
N ARG A 568 26.11 -14.96 23.95
CA ARG A 568 25.53 -16.31 24.07
C ARG A 568 24.26 -16.47 23.25
N ALA A 569 23.53 -15.36 23.04
CA ALA A 569 22.27 -15.32 22.30
C ALA A 569 22.45 -14.99 20.80
N ARG A 570 23.70 -15.02 20.30
CA ARG A 570 23.99 -14.74 18.89
C ARG A 570 23.38 -15.84 18.01
N GLU A 571 22.60 -15.43 17.02
CA GLU A 571 22.00 -16.35 16.06
C GLU A 571 23.02 -16.70 14.97
N GLU A 572 23.28 -17.99 14.82
CA GLU A 572 24.30 -18.51 13.91
C GLU A 572 23.80 -19.70 13.09
N PHE A 573 24.31 -19.81 11.86
CA PHE A 573 23.93 -20.82 10.88
C PHE A 573 25.16 -21.58 10.41
N TRP A 574 25.08 -22.91 10.38
CA TRP A 574 26.18 -23.75 9.88
C TRP A 574 26.31 -23.60 8.36
N CYS A 575 27.52 -23.25 7.90
CA CYS A 575 27.85 -23.15 6.48
C CYS A 575 28.80 -24.28 6.08
N GLU A 576 28.29 -25.26 5.32
CA GLU A 576 29.08 -26.38 4.83
C GLU A 576 30.29 -25.94 3.98
N ALA A 577 30.12 -24.94 3.11
CA ALA A 577 31.19 -24.49 2.22
C ALA A 577 32.39 -23.90 2.98
N ARG A 578 32.14 -23.32 4.17
CA ARG A 578 33.17 -22.71 5.00
C ARG A 578 33.53 -23.53 6.24
N GLN A 579 32.82 -24.63 6.50
CA GLN A 579 32.92 -25.46 7.70
C GLN A 579 32.92 -24.61 8.99
N GLN A 580 32.02 -23.63 9.06
CA GLN A 580 31.92 -22.72 10.21
C GLN A 580 30.49 -22.20 10.42
N TYR A 581 30.23 -21.75 11.65
CA TYR A 581 29.04 -21.00 12.00
C TYR A 581 29.13 -19.53 11.59
N LEU A 582 28.12 -19.06 10.87
CA LEU A 582 27.99 -17.69 10.37
C LEU A 582 26.90 -16.96 11.15
N GLY A 583 27.18 -15.76 11.64
CA GLY A 583 26.13 -14.90 12.18
C GLY A 583 25.16 -14.43 11.10
N VAL A 584 24.08 -13.76 11.51
CA VAL A 584 23.01 -13.30 10.61
C VAL A 584 23.51 -12.45 9.41
N SER A 585 24.39 -11.48 9.64
CA SER A 585 24.96 -10.65 8.57
C SER A 585 25.94 -11.44 7.70
N ASP A 586 26.80 -12.27 8.32
CA ASP A 586 27.74 -13.16 7.63
C ASP A 586 27.02 -14.16 6.72
N ALA A 587 25.91 -14.71 7.19
CA ALA A 587 25.05 -15.63 6.48
C ALA A 587 24.45 -14.96 5.23
N ALA A 588 23.95 -13.72 5.35
CA ALA A 588 23.44 -12.97 4.22
C ALA A 588 24.55 -12.66 3.18
N ILE A 589 25.76 -12.30 3.63
CA ILE A 589 26.92 -12.10 2.74
C ILE A 589 27.27 -13.42 2.03
N GLN A 590 27.29 -14.54 2.75
CA GLN A 590 27.56 -15.85 2.16
C GLN A 590 26.51 -16.26 1.13
N MET A 591 25.22 -15.99 1.38
CA MET A 591 24.14 -16.24 0.41
C MET A 591 24.34 -15.46 -0.90
N MET A 592 24.85 -14.23 -0.82
CA MET A 592 25.21 -13.43 -2.01
C MET A 592 26.47 -13.94 -2.71
N ARG A 593 27.45 -14.42 -1.92
CA ARG A 593 28.68 -15.03 -2.44
C ARG A 593 28.38 -16.30 -3.23
N GLU A 594 27.54 -17.18 -2.71
CA GLU A 594 27.11 -18.41 -3.38
C GLU A 594 26.28 -18.15 -4.65
N ALA A 595 25.67 -16.97 -4.74
CA ALA A 595 25.01 -16.48 -5.95
C ALA A 595 25.96 -15.76 -6.93
N HIS A 596 27.28 -15.77 -6.66
CA HIS A 596 28.32 -15.15 -7.49
C HIS A 596 28.14 -13.63 -7.72
N LEU A 597 27.53 -12.91 -6.78
CA LEU A 597 27.22 -11.49 -6.98
C LEU A 597 28.47 -10.58 -6.91
N PHE A 598 29.54 -11.00 -6.25
CA PHE A 598 30.71 -10.14 -6.01
C PHE A 598 31.61 -9.94 -7.24
N GLU A 599 31.49 -10.80 -8.26
CA GLU A 599 32.30 -10.76 -9.48
C GLU A 599 31.80 -9.74 -10.53
N GLY A 600 30.76 -8.95 -10.23
CA GLY A 600 30.39 -7.81 -11.07
C GLY A 600 28.95 -7.30 -11.00
N LYS A 601 28.09 -7.88 -10.15
CA LYS A 601 26.68 -7.49 -10.01
C LYS A 601 26.21 -7.52 -8.54
N LEU A 602 27.00 -7.01 -7.61
CA LEU A 602 26.50 -6.82 -6.25
C LEU A 602 25.41 -5.74 -6.29
N PRO A 603 24.16 -6.02 -5.86
CA PRO A 603 23.09 -5.04 -5.94
C PRO A 603 23.18 -3.95 -4.87
N ILE A 604 24.02 -4.15 -3.85
CA ILE A 604 24.15 -3.30 -2.65
C ILE A 604 25.22 -2.23 -2.87
N HIS A 605 24.91 -1.02 -2.42
CA HIS A 605 25.75 0.17 -2.54
C HIS A 605 26.17 0.72 -1.17
N PHE A 606 25.36 0.46 -0.13
CA PHE A 606 25.71 0.83 1.24
C PHE A 606 25.61 -0.38 2.15
N TYR A 607 26.59 -0.51 3.04
CA TYR A 607 26.52 -1.42 4.19
C TYR A 607 26.61 -0.59 5.47
N ASN A 608 25.64 -0.78 6.35
CA ASN A 608 25.56 -0.01 7.57
C ASN A 608 25.34 -0.93 8.76
N VAL A 609 26.24 -0.84 9.73
CA VAL A 609 26.03 -1.34 11.09
C VAL A 609 25.74 -0.15 11.98
N ASN A 610 24.48 -0.01 12.36
CA ASN A 610 24.02 1.17 13.11
C ASN A 610 24.44 1.16 14.58
N ASP A 611 24.54 -0.02 15.19
CA ASP A 611 24.68 -0.18 16.63
C ASP A 611 25.86 -1.11 16.99
N ASP A 612 25.76 -1.87 18.08
CA ASP A 612 26.88 -2.58 18.67
C ASP A 612 27.37 -3.77 17.82
N TRP A 613 28.64 -3.75 17.43
CA TRP A 613 29.28 -4.92 16.80
C TRP A 613 29.46 -6.05 17.81
N VAL A 614 29.87 -5.73 19.03
CA VAL A 614 30.21 -6.67 20.10
C VAL A 614 29.17 -6.62 21.22
N GLN A 615 29.04 -7.69 21.99
CA GLN A 615 28.06 -7.75 23.10
C GLN A 615 28.44 -6.85 24.28
N GLY A 616 29.74 -6.63 24.52
CA GLY A 616 30.25 -5.96 25.72
C GLY A 616 29.87 -6.67 27.04
N ASN A 617 30.18 -6.02 28.17
CA ASN A 617 29.95 -6.49 29.54
C ASN A 617 29.17 -5.47 30.37
N HIS A 618 27.93 -5.16 29.97
CA HIS A 618 27.23 -3.99 30.49
C HIS A 618 25.93 -4.28 31.28
N PHE A 619 25.36 -5.49 31.21
CA PHE A 619 24.18 -5.89 32.01
C PHE A 619 24.44 -7.18 32.79
N ASP A 620 24.06 -7.31 34.06
CA ASP A 620 24.27 -8.54 34.86
C ASP A 620 23.78 -9.85 34.19
N THR A 621 22.85 -9.73 33.25
CA THR A 621 22.31 -10.85 32.46
C THR A 621 23.28 -11.40 31.41
N HIS A 622 24.31 -10.66 30.97
CA HIS A 622 25.23 -11.14 29.94
C HIS A 622 25.94 -12.43 30.35
N LYS A 623 26.24 -12.60 31.65
CA LYS A 623 26.91 -13.78 32.23
C LYS A 623 26.00 -14.98 32.46
N GLN A 624 24.70 -14.85 32.19
CA GLN A 624 23.76 -15.96 32.39
C GLN A 624 24.03 -17.06 31.36
N PRO A 625 24.01 -18.34 31.76
CA PRO A 625 24.26 -19.44 30.84
C PRO A 625 23.15 -19.53 29.80
N ASP A 626 23.51 -19.88 28.56
CA ASP A 626 22.52 -20.27 27.56
C ASP A 626 21.83 -21.58 27.96
N GLN A 627 20.55 -21.71 27.63
CA GLN A 627 19.74 -22.90 27.93
C GLN A 627 20.27 -24.20 27.30
N LEU A 628 21.08 -24.12 26.23
CA LEU A 628 21.69 -25.26 25.55
C LEU A 628 23.12 -25.57 26.04
N ALA A 629 23.68 -24.76 26.94
CA ALA A 629 24.99 -24.99 27.51
C ALA A 629 24.98 -26.20 28.47
N MET A 630 25.75 -27.24 28.16
CA MET A 630 25.91 -28.43 29.02
C MET A 630 26.96 -28.21 30.11
N SER A 631 26.93 -28.97 31.20
CA SER A 631 28.06 -28.99 32.14
C SER A 631 29.31 -29.64 31.52
N TYR A 632 30.50 -29.25 31.96
CA TYR A 632 31.76 -29.84 31.46
C TYR A 632 31.80 -31.36 31.64
N THR A 633 31.37 -31.88 32.79
CA THR A 633 31.28 -33.33 33.05
C THR A 633 30.39 -34.06 32.04
N ARG A 634 29.30 -33.42 31.59
CA ARG A 634 28.41 -34.00 30.57
C ARG A 634 29.07 -33.98 29.20
N ILE A 635 29.77 -32.91 28.84
CA ILE A 635 30.55 -32.82 27.60
C ILE A 635 31.62 -33.90 27.56
N GLU A 636 32.40 -34.06 28.63
CA GLU A 636 33.44 -35.09 28.73
C GLU A 636 32.87 -36.50 28.53
N ARG A 637 31.72 -36.79 29.16
CA ARG A 637 31.02 -38.07 29.00
C ARG A 637 30.58 -38.30 27.55
N GLU A 638 29.91 -37.33 26.93
CA GLU A 638 29.47 -37.40 25.53
C GLU A 638 30.65 -37.58 24.56
N MET A 639 31.75 -36.85 24.78
CA MET A 639 32.96 -37.00 23.98
C MET A 639 33.55 -38.40 24.13
N LYS A 640 33.66 -38.92 25.36
CA LYS A 640 34.17 -40.27 25.61
C LYS A 640 33.31 -41.35 24.94
N GLU A 641 32.00 -41.23 25.03
CA GLU A 641 31.04 -42.15 24.38
C GLU A 641 31.20 -42.13 22.86
N ARG A 642 31.27 -40.94 22.24
CA ARG A 642 31.45 -40.80 20.79
C ARG A 642 32.81 -41.30 20.30
N VAL A 643 33.89 -41.05 21.05
CA VAL A 643 35.23 -41.56 20.74
C VAL A 643 35.26 -43.10 20.81
N ASN A 644 34.62 -43.70 21.82
CA ASN A 644 34.50 -45.15 21.89
C ASN A 644 33.67 -45.72 20.73
N ALA A 645 32.59 -45.04 20.32
CA ALA A 645 31.80 -45.43 19.16
C ALA A 645 32.60 -45.38 17.86
N ILE A 646 33.49 -44.39 17.68
CA ILE A 646 34.40 -44.28 16.52
C ILE A 646 35.35 -45.49 16.45
N ARG A 647 35.94 -45.89 17.59
CA ARG A 647 36.89 -47.01 17.64
C ARG A 647 36.29 -48.35 17.21
N ASN A 648 34.99 -48.51 17.42
CA ASN A 648 34.25 -49.73 17.10
C ASN A 648 33.47 -49.64 15.78
N ALA A 649 33.54 -48.50 15.08
CA ALA A 649 32.80 -48.24 13.85
C ALA A 649 33.61 -48.59 12.60
N ASN A 650 32.92 -48.92 11.51
CA ASN A 650 33.54 -48.98 10.19
C ASN A 650 33.93 -47.56 9.71
N PRO A 651 34.80 -47.42 8.68
CA PRO A 651 35.32 -46.12 8.26
C PRO A 651 34.26 -45.07 7.91
N GLU A 652 33.17 -45.46 7.24
CA GLU A 652 32.10 -44.52 6.86
C GLU A 652 31.30 -44.06 8.09
N LYS A 653 31.00 -44.96 9.01
CA LYS A 653 30.30 -44.61 10.25
C LYS A 653 31.20 -43.79 11.18
N ALA A 654 32.50 -44.06 11.21
CA ALA A 654 33.48 -43.28 11.95
C ALA A 654 33.54 -41.82 11.46
N LYS A 655 33.52 -41.59 10.14
CA LYS A 655 33.45 -40.22 9.56
C LYS A 655 32.18 -39.49 9.99
N GLU A 656 31.03 -40.15 9.94
CA GLU A 656 29.75 -39.56 10.38
C GLU A 656 29.79 -39.17 11.86
N ILE A 657 30.30 -40.05 12.73
CA ILE A 657 30.41 -39.76 14.17
C ILE A 657 31.39 -38.61 14.43
N LEU A 658 32.52 -38.56 13.71
CA LEU A 658 33.49 -37.46 13.81
C LEU A 658 32.89 -36.11 13.39
N ALA A 659 32.14 -36.08 12.28
CA ALA A 659 31.44 -34.87 11.85
C ALA A 659 30.42 -34.41 12.90
N ASN A 660 29.64 -35.33 13.45
CA ASN A 660 28.68 -35.03 14.52
C ASN A 660 29.36 -34.59 15.84
N LEU A 661 30.54 -35.15 16.16
CA LEU A 661 31.34 -34.73 17.32
C LEU A 661 31.89 -33.31 17.13
N HIS A 662 32.38 -33.00 15.93
CA HIS A 662 32.86 -31.67 15.60
C HIS A 662 31.76 -30.62 15.77
N LEU A 663 30.57 -30.85 15.20
CA LEU A 663 29.41 -29.96 15.34
C LEU A 663 28.99 -29.80 16.80
N PHE A 664 28.94 -30.90 17.56
CA PHE A 664 28.62 -30.87 18.98
C PHE A 664 29.57 -29.97 19.78
N VAL A 665 30.87 -30.09 19.56
CA VAL A 665 31.89 -29.27 20.25
C VAL A 665 31.70 -27.78 19.90
N LEU A 666 31.49 -27.46 18.62
CA LEU A 666 31.25 -26.09 18.18
C LEU A 666 29.97 -25.49 18.77
N ASP A 667 28.88 -26.27 18.84
CA ASP A 667 27.63 -25.82 19.46
C ASP A 667 27.82 -25.49 20.94
N GLN A 668 28.65 -26.26 21.66
CA GLN A 668 28.94 -26.00 23.07
C GLN A 668 29.84 -24.77 23.28
N PHE A 669 30.77 -24.48 22.37
CA PHE A 669 31.52 -23.21 22.38
C PHE A 669 30.61 -22.02 22.08
N ARG A 670 29.76 -22.11 21.05
CA ARG A 670 28.80 -21.05 20.71
C ARG A 670 27.90 -20.70 21.90
N SER A 671 27.28 -21.71 22.52
CA SER A 671 26.33 -21.52 23.62
C SER A 671 26.94 -20.86 24.86
N ARG A 672 28.27 -20.77 24.95
CA ARG A 672 29.00 -20.13 26.07
C ARG A 672 29.40 -18.70 25.80
N GLY A 673 29.43 -18.24 24.54
CA GLY A 673 29.87 -16.90 24.18
C GLY A 673 31.30 -16.57 24.64
N SER A 674 31.64 -15.28 24.63
CA SER A 674 32.88 -14.74 25.22
C SER A 674 32.54 -13.47 25.98
N ASP A 675 32.95 -13.40 27.25
CA ASP A 675 32.79 -12.21 28.08
C ASP A 675 34.00 -11.27 27.96
N TRP A 676 35.11 -11.67 27.35
CA TRP A 676 36.28 -10.77 27.30
C TRP A 676 36.18 -9.84 26.10
N TYR A 677 36.04 -8.54 26.36
CA TYR A 677 35.81 -7.54 25.31
C TYR A 677 36.83 -7.62 24.16
N GLN A 678 38.12 -7.76 24.48
CA GLN A 678 39.17 -7.91 23.47
C GLN A 678 38.95 -9.14 22.58
N GLU A 679 38.51 -10.26 23.15
CA GLU A 679 38.21 -11.47 22.38
C GLU A 679 37.00 -11.24 21.47
N GLN A 680 35.96 -10.53 21.93
CA GLN A 680 34.82 -10.17 21.10
C GLN A 680 35.25 -9.31 19.89
N VAL A 681 36.14 -8.33 20.09
CA VAL A 681 36.70 -7.50 19.01
C VAL A 681 37.51 -8.35 18.03
N ILE A 682 38.35 -9.27 18.53
CA ILE A 682 39.09 -10.22 17.69
C ILE A 682 38.12 -11.06 16.85
N GLN A 683 37.02 -11.55 17.44
CA GLN A 683 36.01 -12.31 16.70
C GLN A 683 35.37 -11.47 15.58
N VAL A 684 35.10 -10.18 15.77
CA VAL A 684 34.62 -9.31 14.68
C VAL A 684 35.64 -9.29 13.54
N ILE A 685 36.92 -9.08 13.86
CA ILE A 685 37.98 -8.99 12.86
C ILE A 685 38.12 -10.31 12.09
N GLU A 686 38.33 -11.41 12.80
CA GLU A 686 38.69 -12.71 12.23
C GLU A 686 37.49 -13.45 11.62
N ARG A 687 36.27 -13.27 12.16
CA ARG A 687 35.07 -13.99 11.68
C ARG A 687 34.23 -13.17 10.70
N HIS A 688 34.27 -11.83 10.77
CA HIS A 688 33.45 -10.96 9.91
C HIS A 688 34.25 -10.12 8.94
N LEU A 689 35.28 -9.41 9.39
CA LEU A 689 35.96 -8.44 8.52
C LEU A 689 36.88 -9.11 7.51
N GLU A 690 37.82 -9.93 7.98
CA GLU A 690 38.83 -10.58 7.14
C GLU A 690 38.22 -11.56 6.12
N PRO A 691 37.27 -12.44 6.50
CA PRO A 691 36.69 -13.40 5.55
C PRO A 691 35.79 -12.76 4.49
N ASN A 692 35.47 -11.46 4.62
CA ASN A 692 34.55 -10.75 3.72
C ASN A 692 35.23 -9.58 3.00
N LEU A 693 36.55 -9.60 2.82
CA LEU A 693 37.28 -8.60 2.03
C LEU A 693 36.76 -8.44 0.59
N ASP A 694 36.34 -9.55 -0.02
CA ASP A 694 35.70 -9.59 -1.35
C ASP A 694 34.41 -8.76 -1.39
N PHE A 695 33.59 -8.83 -0.34
CA PHE A 695 32.35 -8.08 -0.19
C PHE A 695 32.59 -6.57 -0.07
N TRP A 696 33.52 -6.15 0.81
CA TRP A 696 33.88 -4.74 0.97
C TRP A 696 34.39 -4.14 -0.34
N ASN A 697 35.26 -4.89 -1.02
CA ASN A 697 35.78 -4.50 -2.32
C ASN A 697 34.66 -4.41 -3.38
N ALA A 698 33.71 -5.35 -3.38
CA ALA A 698 32.60 -5.36 -4.34
C ALA A 698 31.66 -4.16 -4.19
N ILE A 699 31.31 -3.74 -2.96
CA ILE A 699 30.51 -2.54 -2.69
C ILE A 699 31.18 -1.31 -3.31
N LEU A 700 32.40 -0.98 -2.87
CA LEU A 700 33.09 0.23 -3.30
C LEU A 700 33.42 0.21 -4.80
N SER A 701 33.67 -0.98 -5.35
CA SER A 701 33.85 -1.17 -6.79
C SER A 701 32.57 -0.88 -7.57
N GLY A 702 31.43 -1.33 -7.05
CA GLY A 702 30.10 -1.07 -7.59
C GLY A 702 29.77 0.42 -7.57
N ASP A 703 30.00 1.10 -6.45
CA ASP A 703 29.70 2.52 -6.29
C ASP A 703 30.50 3.40 -7.25
N LEU A 704 31.80 3.12 -7.41
CA LEU A 704 32.64 3.81 -8.40
C LEU A 704 32.15 3.57 -9.83
N LYS A 705 31.70 2.36 -10.15
CA LYS A 705 31.17 2.01 -11.48
C LYS A 705 29.83 2.67 -11.75
N ALA A 706 28.97 2.75 -10.72
CA ALA A 706 27.68 3.43 -10.76
C ALA A 706 27.81 4.96 -10.79
N GLY A 707 28.98 5.50 -10.44
CA GLY A 707 29.23 6.94 -10.38
C GLY A 707 28.49 7.62 -9.23
N LEU A 708 28.28 6.91 -8.11
CA LEU A 708 27.60 7.48 -6.96
C LEU A 708 28.44 8.59 -6.33
N VAL A 709 27.78 9.72 -6.04
CA VAL A 709 28.37 10.86 -5.34
C VAL A 709 27.80 10.90 -3.93
N LEU A 710 28.66 10.60 -2.96
CA LEU A 710 28.40 10.75 -1.54
C LEU A 710 28.99 12.08 -1.05
N ARG A 711 28.20 12.86 -0.30
CA ARG A 711 28.66 14.10 0.35
C ARG A 711 28.39 14.03 1.84
N GLY A 712 29.46 14.14 2.62
CA GLY A 712 29.39 14.26 4.08
C GLY A 712 28.94 15.67 4.52
N VAL A 713 28.77 15.84 5.82
CA VAL A 713 28.53 17.13 6.46
C VAL A 713 29.71 18.09 6.23
N SER A 714 30.94 17.59 6.28
CA SER A 714 32.16 18.37 6.01
C SER A 714 32.09 19.07 4.66
N GLU A 715 31.70 18.35 3.60
CA GLU A 715 31.57 18.91 2.25
C GLU A 715 30.44 19.94 2.13
N HIS A 716 29.31 19.70 2.79
CA HIS A 716 28.20 20.68 2.81
C HIS A 716 28.60 21.96 3.54
N LYS A 717 29.41 21.85 4.60
CA LYS A 717 29.93 22.98 5.38
C LYS A 717 31.21 23.61 4.82
N ARG A 718 31.87 22.95 3.86
CA ARG A 718 33.20 23.30 3.34
C ARG A 718 34.29 23.26 4.41
N GLU A 719 34.17 22.31 5.33
CA GLU A 719 35.16 22.01 6.36
C GLU A 719 36.07 20.86 5.93
N LEU A 720 37.28 20.79 6.48
CA LEU A 720 38.22 19.70 6.18
C LEU A 720 37.77 18.35 6.75
N PHE A 721 37.03 18.38 7.86
CA PHE A 721 36.62 17.18 8.59
C PHE A 721 35.35 17.46 9.40
N ASP A 722 34.43 16.51 9.42
CA ASP A 722 33.32 16.44 10.36
C ASP A 722 33.11 14.98 10.74
N ALA A 723 33.19 14.67 12.03
CA ALA A 723 33.07 13.29 12.52
C ALA A 723 31.71 12.65 12.20
N ARG A 724 30.72 13.45 11.77
CA ARG A 724 29.36 12.99 11.43
C ARG A 724 29.22 12.57 9.98
N ASP A 725 30.27 12.63 9.17
CA ASP A 725 30.21 12.27 7.75
C ASP A 725 29.78 10.81 7.54
N ALA A 726 28.77 10.59 6.71
CA ALA A 726 28.37 9.25 6.27
C ALA A 726 29.32 8.69 5.20
N GLY A 727 29.58 7.38 5.28
CA GLY A 727 30.31 6.58 4.29
C GLY A 727 29.40 5.68 3.44
N PHE A 728 29.96 4.96 2.47
CA PHE A 728 29.31 3.82 1.81
C PHE A 728 29.28 2.59 2.74
N ILE A 729 30.35 2.39 3.50
CA ILE A 729 30.44 1.41 4.59
C ILE A 729 30.49 2.20 5.90
N ASN A 730 29.51 1.98 6.78
CA ASN A 730 29.42 2.68 8.06
C ASN A 730 29.58 1.68 9.21
N CYS A 731 30.59 1.90 10.04
CA CYS A 731 30.89 1.13 11.24
C CYS A 731 30.39 1.89 12.46
N GLY A 732 29.18 1.57 12.90
CA GLY A 732 28.59 2.14 14.11
C GLY A 732 29.21 1.63 15.39
N ALA A 733 28.73 2.21 16.47
CA ALA A 733 29.07 1.91 17.86
C ALA A 733 27.83 2.19 18.69
N GLY A 734 27.48 1.25 19.56
CA GLY A 734 26.28 1.31 20.37
C GLY A 734 26.54 1.51 21.84
N ASN A 735 25.51 1.24 22.63
CA ASN A 735 25.53 1.51 24.07
C ASN A 735 26.22 0.39 24.86
N HIS A 736 26.40 -0.81 24.31
CA HIS A 736 27.05 -1.92 24.98
C HIS A 736 28.55 -1.67 25.13
N THR A 737 29.24 -1.32 24.05
CA THR A 737 30.68 -0.99 24.11
C THR A 737 30.90 0.23 24.97
N ALA A 738 30.11 1.29 24.76
CA ALA A 738 30.22 2.53 25.53
C ALA A 738 30.12 2.24 27.04
N ARG A 739 29.12 1.48 27.49
CA ARG A 739 28.98 1.13 28.92
C ARG A 739 30.07 0.20 29.44
N THR A 740 30.53 -0.74 28.63
CA THR A 740 31.62 -1.68 29.00
C THR A 740 32.91 -0.94 29.31
N LEU A 741 33.14 0.18 28.63
CA LEU A 741 34.36 0.99 28.74
C LEU A 741 34.08 2.35 29.40
N GLU A 742 32.97 2.47 30.14
CA GLU A 742 32.58 3.68 30.90
C GLU A 742 32.59 4.97 30.06
N ASP A 743 32.04 4.87 28.84
CA ASP A 743 31.96 5.93 27.83
C ASP A 743 33.31 6.48 27.33
N ASN A 744 34.44 5.82 27.68
CA ASN A 744 35.78 6.28 27.30
C ASN A 744 36.22 5.88 25.89
N LEU A 745 35.53 4.91 25.26
CA LEU A 745 35.90 4.40 23.95
C LEU A 745 34.67 3.90 23.17
N THR A 746 34.64 4.19 21.87
CA THR A 746 33.76 3.56 20.88
C THR A 746 34.59 2.66 19.97
N ASP A 747 34.07 1.55 19.48
CA ASP A 747 34.83 0.55 18.70
C ASP A 747 34.72 0.68 17.19
N GLY A 748 33.72 1.40 16.67
CA GLY A 748 33.52 1.58 15.23
C GLY A 748 34.76 2.00 14.45
N PHE A 749 35.64 2.84 15.04
CA PHE A 749 36.88 3.28 14.38
C PHE A 749 37.89 2.15 14.18
N ILE A 750 37.95 1.17 15.09
CA ILE A 750 38.84 0.00 15.00
C ILE A 750 38.46 -0.81 13.75
N PHE A 751 37.16 -1.05 13.58
CA PHE A 751 36.65 -1.82 12.46
C PHE A 751 36.79 -1.09 11.14
N ALA A 752 36.49 0.22 11.11
CA ALA A 752 36.68 1.04 9.91
C ALA A 752 38.15 1.08 9.46
N ASP A 753 39.09 1.27 10.40
CA ASP A 753 40.53 1.28 10.08
C ASP A 753 41.04 -0.07 9.58
N LYS A 754 40.59 -1.18 10.18
CA LYS A 754 40.90 -2.52 9.70
C LYS A 754 40.39 -2.75 8.27
N ILE A 755 39.14 -2.38 7.97
CA ILE A 755 38.57 -2.50 6.61
C ILE A 755 39.41 -1.68 5.62
N ARG A 756 39.73 -0.42 5.93
CA ARG A 756 40.55 0.45 5.08
C ARG A 756 41.92 -0.16 4.81
N THR A 757 42.58 -0.67 5.86
CA THR A 757 43.90 -1.30 5.76
C THR A 757 43.88 -2.55 4.88
N MET A 758 42.87 -3.42 5.04
CA MET A 758 42.72 -4.59 4.17
C MET A 758 42.39 -4.22 2.73
N LEU A 759 41.58 -3.19 2.49
CA LEU A 759 41.30 -2.72 1.15
C LEU A 759 42.54 -2.12 0.49
N LEU A 760 43.35 -1.36 1.25
CA LEU A 760 44.59 -0.78 0.77
C LEU A 760 45.60 -1.82 0.29
N SER A 761 45.60 -3.04 0.84
CA SER A 761 46.50 -4.12 0.37
C SER A 761 46.11 -4.67 -1.00
N LEU A 762 44.92 -4.35 -1.52
CA LEU A 762 44.49 -4.75 -2.84
C LEU A 762 45.05 -3.77 -3.90
N PRO A 763 45.56 -4.28 -5.04
CA PRO A 763 46.13 -3.45 -6.12
C PRO A 763 45.25 -2.28 -6.58
N LYS A 764 43.93 -2.46 -6.56
CA LYS A 764 42.95 -1.46 -6.99
C LYS A 764 42.92 -0.20 -6.12
N TRP A 765 43.28 -0.32 -4.84
CA TRP A 765 43.06 0.72 -3.83
C TRP A 765 44.35 1.30 -3.24
N HIS A 766 45.53 0.73 -3.52
CA HIS A 766 46.83 1.21 -2.99
C HIS A 766 46.99 2.74 -2.99
N ASN A 767 46.59 3.41 -4.09
CA ASN A 767 46.74 4.87 -4.26
C ASN A 767 45.45 5.66 -3.99
N LYS A 768 44.48 5.07 -3.29
CA LYS A 768 43.13 5.64 -3.07
C LYS A 768 42.80 5.85 -1.59
N LYS A 769 43.82 6.09 -0.75
CA LYS A 769 43.66 6.29 0.70
C LYS A 769 42.60 7.33 1.05
N SER A 770 42.63 8.51 0.45
CA SER A 770 41.66 9.59 0.71
C SER A 770 40.22 9.19 0.35
N PHE A 771 40.03 8.43 -0.73
CA PHE A 771 38.72 7.88 -1.08
C PHE A 771 38.26 6.86 -0.02
N LEU A 772 39.12 5.95 0.42
CA LEU A 772 38.78 4.94 1.43
C LEU A 772 38.45 5.56 2.80
N GLU A 773 39.14 6.62 3.19
CA GLU A 773 38.86 7.36 4.43
C GLU A 773 37.45 7.98 4.42
N LYS A 774 37.00 8.46 3.25
CA LYS A 774 35.64 8.97 3.04
C LYS A 774 34.60 7.85 2.87
N ALA A 775 34.95 6.78 2.18
CA ALA A 775 34.02 5.72 1.79
C ALA A 775 33.72 4.73 2.92
N VAL A 776 34.66 4.50 3.82
CA VAL A 776 34.50 3.65 5.02
C VAL A 776 34.54 4.58 6.23
N ALA A 777 33.44 4.76 6.94
CA ALA A 777 33.29 5.75 8.00
C ALA A 777 32.94 5.11 9.35
N ALA A 778 33.40 5.74 10.43
CA ALA A 778 32.99 5.45 11.80
C ALA A 778 32.47 6.76 12.42
N SER A 779 31.23 7.11 12.06
CA SER A 779 30.69 8.44 12.31
C SER A 779 30.21 8.61 13.75
N LEU A 780 30.50 9.75 14.37
CA LEU A 780 30.13 10.04 15.76
C LEU A 780 29.54 11.43 15.92
N TYR A 781 28.54 11.54 16.79
CA TYR A 781 28.09 12.81 17.35
C TYR A 781 28.03 12.72 18.88
N GLY A 782 29.06 13.25 19.54
CA GLY A 782 29.35 12.90 20.92
C GLY A 782 29.90 11.47 21.01
N ASN A 783 29.40 10.68 21.96
CA ASN A 783 29.76 9.27 22.16
C ASN A 783 28.80 8.28 21.46
N LYS A 784 27.97 8.76 20.53
CA LYS A 784 26.97 7.93 19.84
C LYS A 784 27.22 7.88 18.35
N PHE A 785 26.97 6.70 17.74
CA PHE A 785 26.93 6.59 16.29
C PHE A 785 25.83 7.47 15.69
N PHE A 786 26.28 8.39 14.85
CA PHE A 786 25.42 9.33 14.17
C PHE A 786 26.10 9.79 12.88
N ALA A 787 25.57 9.35 11.74
CA ALA A 787 26.06 9.71 10.42
C ALA A 787 25.02 10.54 9.66
N TRP A 788 25.50 11.56 8.95
CA TRP A 788 24.74 12.40 8.04
C TRP A 788 25.46 12.57 6.72
N GLY A 789 24.67 12.63 5.64
CA GLY A 789 25.18 12.97 4.34
C GLY A 789 24.09 13.00 3.28
N THR A 790 24.50 13.16 2.02
CA THR A 790 23.63 13.00 0.87
C THR A 790 24.25 12.05 -0.15
N VAL A 791 23.40 11.30 -0.85
CA VAL A 791 23.82 10.45 -1.97
C VAL A 791 23.04 10.78 -3.23
N LYS A 792 23.75 10.78 -4.36
CA LYS A 792 23.18 11.02 -5.67
C LYS A 792 23.84 10.14 -6.72
N ALA A 793 23.03 9.47 -7.53
CA ALA A 793 23.48 8.84 -8.77
C ALA A 793 23.56 9.87 -9.91
N PRO A 794 24.35 9.63 -10.97
CA PRO A 794 24.50 10.57 -12.09
C PRO A 794 23.14 10.97 -12.71
N GLY A 795 22.84 12.27 -12.75
CA GLY A 795 21.57 12.79 -13.26
C GLY A 795 20.34 12.51 -12.39
N GLY A 796 20.49 11.84 -11.25
CA GLY A 796 19.41 11.43 -10.35
C GLY A 796 19.02 12.48 -9.31
N TYR A 797 18.09 12.06 -8.44
CA TYR A 797 17.69 12.78 -7.24
C TYR A 797 18.77 12.68 -6.16
N GLU A 798 18.91 13.73 -5.35
CA GLU A 798 19.81 13.74 -4.19
C GLU A 798 19.03 13.35 -2.93
N TRP A 799 19.33 12.17 -2.40
CA TRP A 799 18.73 11.65 -1.17
C TRP A 799 19.48 12.15 0.06
N GLY A 800 18.75 12.48 1.12
CA GLY A 800 19.33 12.66 2.46
C GLY A 800 19.58 11.30 3.12
N LEU A 801 20.65 11.19 3.91
CA LEU A 801 21.01 9.99 4.68
C LEU A 801 21.21 10.36 6.15
N GLU A 802 20.53 9.66 7.05
CA GLU A 802 20.73 9.74 8.49
C GLU A 802 20.82 8.32 9.07
N PHE A 803 21.98 7.95 9.61
CA PHE A 803 22.19 6.64 10.23
C PHE A 803 22.49 6.84 11.71
N ARG A 804 21.82 6.08 12.58
CA ARG A 804 21.89 6.27 14.03
C ARG A 804 21.87 4.94 14.76
N SER A 805 22.52 4.92 15.93
CA SER A 805 22.39 3.81 16.90
C SER A 805 20.94 3.73 17.38
N ASP A 806 20.46 4.70 18.17
CA ASP A 806 19.11 4.66 18.74
C ASP A 806 18.14 5.72 18.19
N PRO A 807 16.81 5.41 18.11
CA PRO A 807 15.81 6.43 17.87
C PRO A 807 15.81 7.46 19.01
N PRO A 808 15.64 8.77 18.72
CA PRO A 808 15.80 9.84 19.71
C PRO A 808 14.82 9.73 20.89
N ARG A 809 13.67 9.09 20.67
CA ARG A 809 12.69 8.77 21.70
C ARG A 809 11.95 7.51 21.29
N MET A 810 11.73 6.62 22.25
CA MET A 810 10.82 5.48 22.07
C MET A 810 9.38 5.93 22.28
N GLY A 811 8.51 5.73 21.28
CA GLY A 811 7.09 6.03 21.39
C GLY A 811 6.30 4.90 22.07
N SER A 812 6.52 3.67 21.62
CA SER A 812 5.93 2.45 22.20
C SER A 812 6.71 1.23 21.73
N TRP A 813 6.75 0.18 22.54
CA TRP A 813 7.20 -1.14 22.10
C TRP A 813 6.33 -1.75 21.00
N SER A 814 5.13 -1.22 20.75
CA SER A 814 4.24 -1.67 19.67
C SER A 814 4.42 -0.88 18.37
N ASP A 815 5.19 0.22 18.40
CA ASP A 815 5.59 1.06 17.26
C ASP A 815 6.85 1.85 17.68
N THR A 816 8.02 1.26 17.45
CA THR A 816 9.30 1.77 17.96
C THR A 816 9.74 3.06 17.29
N LEU A 817 9.29 3.30 16.05
CA LEU A 817 9.62 4.49 15.25
C LEU A 817 8.66 5.67 15.51
N LEU A 818 7.53 5.46 16.19
CA LEU A 818 6.56 6.53 16.49
C LEU A 818 7.20 7.75 17.17
N GLY A 819 8.11 7.52 18.11
CA GLY A 819 8.79 8.61 18.82
C GLY A 819 9.76 9.38 17.94
N ALA A 820 10.45 8.69 17.01
CA ALA A 820 11.33 9.31 16.02
C ALA A 820 10.54 10.23 15.07
N VAL A 821 9.40 9.77 14.55
CA VAL A 821 8.53 10.57 13.67
C VAL A 821 8.01 11.82 14.38
N LYS A 822 7.56 11.70 15.64
CA LYS A 822 7.10 12.86 16.44
C LYS A 822 8.22 13.86 16.73
N ASN A 823 9.42 13.35 17.00
CA ASN A 823 10.58 14.18 17.27
C ASN A 823 10.97 15.02 16.05
N ASP A 824 11.03 14.42 14.86
CA ASP A 824 11.41 15.15 13.64
C ASP A 824 10.41 16.25 13.27
N ALA A 825 9.10 15.98 13.43
CA ALA A 825 8.07 16.99 13.23
C ALA A 825 8.24 18.21 14.16
N THR A 826 8.85 18.02 15.34
CA THR A 826 9.09 19.09 16.31
C THR A 826 10.44 19.78 16.08
N ARG A 827 11.49 19.01 15.79
CA ARG A 827 12.87 19.47 15.69
C ARG A 827 13.17 20.16 14.36
N GLY A 828 12.57 19.70 13.26
CA GLY A 828 12.93 20.15 11.90
C GLY A 828 14.38 19.81 11.52
N ASP A 829 14.91 20.50 10.52
CA ASP A 829 16.30 20.38 10.04
C ASP A 829 17.14 21.60 10.44
N TYR A 830 17.65 21.61 11.67
CA TYR A 830 18.57 22.65 12.14
C TYR A 830 19.92 22.66 11.40
N GLY A 831 20.29 21.54 10.77
CA GLY A 831 21.56 21.39 10.06
C GLY A 831 21.54 21.99 8.65
N GLY A 832 20.37 22.12 8.03
CA GLY A 832 20.14 22.71 6.71
C GLY A 832 20.52 21.82 5.52
N TYR A 833 21.19 20.68 5.74
CA TYR A 833 21.63 19.79 4.66
C TYR A 833 20.56 18.76 4.22
N MET A 834 19.50 18.54 5.01
CA MET A 834 18.39 17.66 4.63
C MET A 834 17.20 18.41 4.01
N THR A 835 17.18 19.73 4.16
CA THR A 835 16.12 20.60 3.66
C THR A 835 15.90 20.41 2.16
N GLY A 836 14.64 20.23 1.77
CA GLY A 836 14.23 19.98 0.37
C GLY A 836 14.47 18.55 -0.13
N ARG A 837 15.00 17.66 0.71
CA ARG A 837 15.30 16.27 0.36
C ARG A 837 14.45 15.30 1.17
N VAL A 838 14.01 14.22 0.54
CA VAL A 838 13.51 13.06 1.28
C VAL A 838 14.70 12.31 1.84
N THR A 839 14.64 12.02 3.13
CA THR A 839 15.77 11.45 3.88
C THR A 839 15.50 10.00 4.27
N LEU A 840 16.44 9.11 3.99
CA LEU A 840 16.47 7.77 4.58
C LEU A 840 17.05 7.87 5.99
N LYS A 841 16.27 7.46 6.99
CA LYS A 841 16.70 7.42 8.39
C LYS A 841 16.74 5.98 8.89
N THR A 842 17.91 5.47 9.26
CA THR A 842 18.05 4.11 9.82
C THR A 842 18.42 4.14 11.30
N TYR A 843 17.90 3.17 12.05
CA TYR A 843 18.15 2.97 13.48
C TYR A 843 18.56 1.52 13.76
N GLY A 844 19.40 1.30 14.76
CA GLY A 844 19.87 -0.01 15.18
C GLY A 844 19.22 -0.52 16.48
N ASP A 845 19.33 0.25 17.56
CA ASP A 845 18.81 -0.10 18.90
C ASP A 845 17.29 -0.34 18.86
N LYS A 846 16.82 -1.18 19.79
CA LYS A 846 15.46 -1.72 19.97
C LYS A 846 15.14 -2.97 19.15
N HIS A 847 15.99 -3.39 18.22
CA HIS A 847 15.99 -4.76 17.65
C HIS A 847 14.70 -5.21 16.94
N PHE A 848 13.94 -4.29 16.32
CA PHE A 848 12.74 -4.63 15.54
C PHE A 848 12.92 -4.32 14.07
N PHE A 849 12.38 -5.17 13.21
CA PHE A 849 12.04 -4.69 11.87
C PHE A 849 10.90 -3.70 12.00
N ALA A 850 11.13 -2.45 11.60
CA ALA A 850 10.11 -1.42 11.56
C ALA A 850 10.38 -0.43 10.44
N ALA A 851 9.32 0.10 9.83
CA ALA A 851 9.46 1.19 8.88
C ALA A 851 8.27 2.15 8.94
N VAL A 852 8.51 3.42 8.59
CA VAL A 852 7.47 4.45 8.46
C VAL A 852 7.79 5.34 7.27
N SER A 853 6.80 5.58 6.40
CA SER A 853 6.96 6.38 5.20
C SER A 853 6.20 7.69 5.34
N THR A 854 6.91 8.80 5.53
CA THR A 854 6.30 10.15 5.63
C THR A 854 6.62 10.98 4.40
N ARG A 855 5.98 12.15 4.25
CA ARG A 855 6.24 13.06 3.12
C ARG A 855 7.68 13.56 3.02
N TYR A 856 8.45 13.53 4.10
CA TYR A 856 9.81 14.09 4.16
C TYR A 856 10.90 13.07 4.52
N ALA A 857 10.53 11.91 5.08
CA ALA A 857 11.50 10.89 5.47
C ALA A 857 10.94 9.47 5.38
N TYR A 858 11.83 8.53 5.10
CA TYR A 858 11.61 7.10 5.24
C TYR A 858 12.41 6.60 6.44
N TYR A 859 11.71 6.19 7.49
CA TYR A 859 12.30 5.66 8.72
C TYR A 859 12.39 4.16 8.61
N HIS A 860 13.50 3.59 9.04
CA HIS A 860 13.76 2.16 9.00
C HIS A 860 14.54 1.70 10.23
N MET A 861 14.20 0.53 10.75
CA MET A 861 14.91 -0.16 11.82
C MET A 861 15.08 -1.62 11.39
N CYS A 862 16.29 -2.16 11.59
CA CYS A 862 16.60 -3.54 11.29
C CYS A 862 16.43 -4.42 12.55
N GLY A 863 16.13 -5.70 12.37
CA GLY A 863 16.26 -6.68 13.45
C GLY A 863 17.74 -6.89 13.84
N ALA A 864 17.96 -7.45 15.04
CA ALA A 864 19.29 -7.72 15.58
C ALA A 864 19.94 -8.99 15.01
N GLY A 865 21.21 -9.19 15.31
CA GLY A 865 21.94 -10.46 15.10
C GLY A 865 21.72 -11.49 16.21
N THR A 866 20.97 -11.16 17.26
CA THR A 866 20.71 -12.03 18.42
C THR A 866 19.25 -12.45 18.52
N HIS A 867 19.00 -13.56 19.22
CA HIS A 867 17.67 -13.93 19.68
C HIS A 867 17.32 -13.27 21.02
N THR A 868 16.07 -13.44 21.45
CA THR A 868 15.62 -13.01 22.78
C THR A 868 16.34 -13.84 23.85
N ASP A 869 16.91 -13.16 24.84
CA ASP A 869 17.67 -13.75 25.95
C ASP A 869 16.91 -13.56 27.29
N PRO A 870 17.44 -14.02 28.43
CA PRO A 870 16.80 -13.83 29.73
C PRO A 870 16.58 -12.35 30.12
N TYR A 871 17.32 -11.41 29.53
CA TYR A 871 17.06 -9.98 29.71
C TYR A 871 15.77 -9.57 29.00
N GLY A 872 15.60 -10.00 27.74
CA GLY A 872 14.37 -9.77 26.97
C GLY A 872 13.11 -10.30 27.66
N GLU A 873 13.18 -11.46 28.31
CA GLU A 873 12.05 -12.08 29.02
C GLU A 873 11.62 -11.34 30.31
N ARG A 874 12.42 -10.41 30.85
CA ARG A 874 12.12 -9.66 32.09
C ARG A 874 11.19 -8.46 31.89
N GLY A 875 10.45 -8.40 30.78
CA GLY A 875 9.43 -7.38 30.53
C GLY A 875 9.55 -6.65 29.18
N PHE A 876 10.42 -7.10 28.29
CA PHE A 876 10.53 -6.58 26.93
C PHE A 876 9.81 -7.50 25.93
N PRO A 877 9.30 -6.98 24.81
CA PRO A 877 8.83 -7.86 23.75
C PRO A 877 10.03 -8.60 23.11
N PRO A 878 9.83 -9.83 22.62
CA PRO A 878 10.88 -10.58 21.94
C PRO A 878 11.49 -9.83 20.74
N ASN A 879 12.80 -9.97 20.56
CA ASN A 879 13.59 -9.36 19.50
C ASN A 879 13.16 -9.89 18.12
N ASN A 880 13.35 -9.11 17.07
CA ASN A 880 13.42 -9.67 15.72
C ASN A 880 14.87 -9.90 15.33
N THR A 881 15.11 -10.97 14.59
CA THR A 881 16.45 -11.33 14.11
C THR A 881 16.48 -11.35 12.59
N GLY A 882 17.49 -10.71 11.98
CA GLY A 882 17.70 -10.75 10.53
C GLY A 882 18.44 -9.53 9.97
N VAL A 883 18.48 -9.43 8.64
CA VAL A 883 19.00 -8.25 7.92
C VAL A 883 17.92 -7.61 7.04
N SER A 884 18.15 -6.35 6.65
CA SER A 884 17.21 -5.61 5.80
C SER A 884 17.91 -4.82 4.70
N PHE A 885 17.17 -4.57 3.62
CA PHE A 885 17.63 -3.84 2.45
C PHE A 885 16.60 -2.77 2.10
N VAL A 886 17.05 -1.53 1.95
CA VAL A 886 16.23 -0.40 1.53
C VAL A 886 16.68 0.07 0.15
N GLY A 887 15.78 0.00 -0.83
CA GLY A 887 16.00 0.44 -2.21
C GLY A 887 15.44 1.85 -2.41
N LEU A 888 16.32 2.81 -2.69
CA LEU A 888 15.98 4.19 -2.97
C LEU A 888 15.91 4.42 -4.49
N PRO A 889 14.76 4.84 -5.06
CA PRO A 889 14.66 5.07 -6.49
C PRO A 889 15.59 6.22 -6.91
N VAL A 890 16.44 5.98 -7.90
CA VAL A 890 17.48 6.91 -8.37
C VAL A 890 16.91 8.27 -8.75
N ASN A 891 15.73 8.31 -9.35
CA ASN A 891 15.07 9.54 -9.80
C ASN A 891 14.13 10.15 -8.74
N GLY A 892 14.23 9.68 -7.50
CA GLY A 892 13.49 10.23 -6.36
C GLY A 892 12.13 9.54 -6.09
N PRO A 893 11.47 9.91 -4.99
CA PRO A 893 10.26 9.22 -4.47
C PRO A 893 9.01 9.36 -5.34
N SER A 894 9.02 10.25 -6.33
CA SER A 894 7.96 10.42 -7.32
C SER A 894 8.16 9.56 -8.58
N SER A 895 9.33 8.90 -8.72
CA SER A 895 9.66 8.09 -9.89
C SER A 895 9.37 6.59 -9.71
N GLY A 896 9.23 6.14 -8.46
CA GLY A 896 8.98 4.75 -8.09
C GLY A 896 8.84 4.60 -6.58
N PRO A 897 8.47 3.40 -6.10
CA PRO A 897 8.35 3.12 -4.66
C PRO A 897 9.71 3.05 -3.98
N ILE A 898 9.74 3.32 -2.68
CA ILE A 898 10.86 2.90 -1.82
C ILE A 898 10.65 1.42 -1.50
N LEU A 899 11.66 0.60 -1.76
CA LEU A 899 11.57 -0.86 -1.58
C LEU A 899 12.15 -1.26 -0.23
N LEU A 900 11.39 -2.01 0.57
CA LEU A 900 11.92 -2.65 1.78
C LEU A 900 11.92 -4.16 1.59
N ARG A 901 13.05 -4.79 1.87
CA ARG A 901 13.24 -6.24 1.84
C ARG A 901 13.86 -6.69 3.14
N THR A 902 13.35 -7.78 3.72
CA THR A 902 13.87 -8.31 4.98
C THR A 902 14.20 -9.79 4.84
N LEU A 903 15.42 -10.19 5.21
CA LEU A 903 15.78 -11.59 5.42
C LEU A 903 15.73 -11.85 6.93
N ARG A 904 14.61 -12.40 7.36
CA ARG A 904 14.36 -12.79 8.76
C ARG A 904 15.03 -14.14 9.05
N VAL A 905 15.26 -14.43 10.32
CA VAL A 905 15.93 -15.65 10.79
C VAL A 905 15.38 -16.93 10.15
N GLU A 906 14.06 -17.03 9.97
CA GLU A 906 13.43 -18.19 9.34
C GLU A 906 13.80 -18.35 7.87
N HIS A 907 13.98 -17.27 7.11
CA HIS A 907 14.36 -17.34 5.71
C HIS A 907 15.83 -17.77 5.56
N ILE A 908 16.72 -17.23 6.39
CA ILE A 908 18.14 -17.60 6.40
C ILE A 908 18.28 -19.07 6.80
N ARG A 909 17.56 -19.51 7.84
CA ARG A 909 17.53 -20.92 8.27
C ARG A 909 17.14 -21.87 7.14
N GLU A 910 16.05 -21.57 6.43
CA GLU A 910 15.58 -22.43 5.34
C GLU A 910 16.51 -22.41 4.12
N TYR A 911 17.25 -21.31 3.89
CA TYR A 911 18.31 -21.28 2.87
C TYR A 911 19.44 -22.26 3.19
N PHE A 912 20.00 -22.21 4.41
CA PHE A 912 21.11 -23.09 4.81
C PHE A 912 20.68 -24.56 4.93
N LYS A 913 19.39 -24.83 5.18
CA LYS A 913 18.79 -26.18 5.05
C LYS A 913 18.53 -26.61 3.60
N LYS A 914 18.82 -25.76 2.61
CA LYS A 914 18.58 -25.97 1.17
C LYS A 914 17.09 -26.08 0.77
N ASN A 915 16.20 -25.59 1.63
CA ASN A 915 14.75 -25.55 1.38
C ASN A 915 14.30 -24.24 0.71
N LEU A 916 15.14 -23.20 0.75
CA LEU A 916 14.90 -21.91 0.11
C LEU A 916 16.00 -21.59 -0.91
N LYS A 917 15.62 -21.08 -2.07
CA LYS A 917 16.52 -20.44 -3.03
C LYS A 917 16.10 -18.99 -3.24
N ILE A 918 17.07 -18.10 -3.36
CA ILE A 918 16.82 -16.66 -3.56
C ILE A 918 17.17 -16.29 -4.99
N ASP A 919 16.16 -15.86 -5.75
CA ASP A 919 16.36 -15.04 -6.94
C ASP A 919 16.66 -13.60 -6.50
N TRP A 920 17.94 -13.24 -6.55
CA TRP A 920 18.43 -11.92 -6.14
C TRP A 920 18.02 -10.79 -7.09
N ASP A 921 17.85 -11.07 -8.39
CA ASP A 921 17.41 -10.07 -9.36
C ASP A 921 15.94 -9.69 -9.12
N SER A 922 15.11 -10.65 -8.68
CA SER A 922 13.73 -10.37 -8.25
C SER A 922 13.65 -9.76 -6.84
N PHE A 923 14.55 -10.16 -5.93
CA PHE A 923 14.54 -9.70 -4.53
C PHE A 923 15.05 -8.26 -4.38
N LEU A 924 16.20 -7.94 -5.02
CA LEU A 924 16.84 -6.62 -5.06
C LEU A 924 16.92 -6.09 -6.51
N PRO A 925 15.77 -5.75 -7.12
CA PRO A 925 15.72 -5.41 -8.53
C PRO A 925 16.47 -4.14 -8.89
N ASN A 926 17.01 -4.13 -10.11
CA ASN A 926 17.54 -2.98 -10.83
C ASN A 926 18.51 -2.08 -10.02
N PRO A 927 19.65 -2.60 -9.54
CA PRO A 927 20.72 -1.75 -9.00
C PRO A 927 21.25 -0.75 -10.05
N VAL A 928 21.83 0.38 -9.60
CA VAL A 928 22.25 1.52 -10.44
C VAL A 928 23.24 1.14 -11.54
#